data_AF-A0A956E8B6-F1
#
_entry.id   AF-A0A956E8B6-F1
#
_cell.length_a   1.000
_cell.length_b   1.000
_cell.length_c   1.000
_cell.angle_alpha   90.00
_cell.angle_beta   90.00
_cell.angle_gamma   90.00
#
_symmetry.space_group_name_H-M   'P 1'
#
loop_
_entity.id
_entity.type
_entity.pdbx_description
1 polymer ?
#
loop_
_entity_poly.entity_id
_entity_poly.type
_entity_poly.pdbx_seq_one_letter_code
_entity_poly.pdbx_strand_id
1 'polypeptide(L)'
;GGTCTPKLGNGKACTGGNQCTSGNCIDGFCCNTACGNSDPNDCQSCNQAGREGSCRPLAQNTVCRTAPGVCDVAEVCDGSSTACPANGFKPSSTQCRAASCSNGTATQSANCTGSSPNCPGVTTSQCSPYLCSGTACGSDCSSDSNCITGYFCNGSNTCESKRSNGASCSAANQCTSGHCVDGVCCNSACTGQCQACDSPNAGTCSPVTGAPHGTRPACASDGTLCGGSCNGTLTTACAYPGGSTECRGWDCNSNEATLQAFCNGAGACPAEQKQQCDPFVCGPTGCFGPCTSDIECLDGKYCSAGMCIDKLSNGTTCAAGNQCSSGHCIDGVCCDGTCNGQCEACDVAGKEGTCSAVSGDPHGARPACNTDGSQCGGTCNGATRFTCEYPGAGVRCRDASCTEDVATVPAFCTGAGTCPPEVRQDCAPFQCGSTQCAGDCSIDADCNLGQVCVAGVCRDPAQNGAACASGKECISGQCVDGFCCNSACNGQCEACDVSGQEGACTPVSGSPHGTRPACNSDGSACAGVCNGSDGASCFYAGNDVECRAASCSAGIATLAGKCIGTGSCSGLQQQACSPFTCGSTACNGNCTTDAQCGSSEFCAGGVCRGRLNLGDVCTADEQCLGGFCTDGVCCAERCDGQCQSCNEPAAAGSCQIIIGAPRGGRQACSGFGPCASTCIGDQADACQFPDSSTECGVGVCSNGVSTNPATCNGGGTCLPPTEGVCEPYVCDSFGERCLTECTSNADCKAGFECQGSACVVPGSGGSGGGAGTGGSAGAATGGSSSGGSAGVGNGGSGNTGGTDADAGPDAGTSKSGGGGDDGGCGCRTVGSSGSRGGNGLPLVGGLLVLGFAWQRRRRHGRR
;
A
#
# COMPACT_ATOMS: atom_id res chain seq x y z
N GLY A 1 -150.64 97.85 -60.67
CA GLY A 1 -152.06 98.10 -61.03
C GLY A 1 -152.27 99.59 -61.06
N GLY A 2 -152.81 100.13 -62.15
CA GLY A 2 -152.88 101.57 -62.38
C GLY A 2 -154.02 102.26 -61.62
N THR A 3 -153.70 102.84 -60.47
CA THR A 3 -154.49 103.90 -59.85
C THR A 3 -153.66 105.17 -59.86
N CYS A 4 -154.14 106.21 -60.56
CA CYS A 4 -153.45 107.50 -60.60
C CYS A 4 -153.67 108.24 -59.28
N THR A 5 -152.69 108.19 -58.38
CA THR A 5 -152.67 109.05 -57.19
C THR A 5 -152.29 110.48 -57.57
N PRO A 6 -152.87 111.51 -56.92
CA PRO A 6 -152.42 112.89 -57.08
C PRO A 6 -150.93 113.02 -56.76
N LYS A 7 -150.21 113.84 -57.53
CA LYS A 7 -148.80 114.13 -57.27
C LYS A 7 -148.63 114.82 -55.91
N LEU A 8 -147.54 114.48 -55.24
CA LEU A 8 -147.18 115.00 -53.93
C LEU A 8 -146.77 116.48 -54.02
N GLY A 9 -147.30 117.29 -53.10
CA GLY A 9 -146.83 118.66 -52.88
C GLY A 9 -145.43 118.68 -52.28
N ASN A 10 -144.79 119.85 -52.33
CA ASN A 10 -143.45 120.04 -51.78
C ASN A 10 -143.43 119.71 -50.27
N GLY A 11 -142.31 119.15 -49.80
CA GLY A 11 -142.12 118.78 -48.38
C GLY A 11 -142.73 117.43 -47.99
N LYS A 12 -143.20 116.64 -48.96
CA LYS A 12 -143.57 115.24 -48.75
C LYS A 12 -142.44 114.31 -49.17
N ALA A 13 -142.25 113.25 -48.39
CA ALA A 13 -141.28 112.20 -48.69
C ALA A 13 -141.64 111.52 -50.02
N CYS A 14 -140.62 111.21 -50.82
CA CYS A 14 -140.71 110.63 -52.15
C CYS A 14 -139.52 109.71 -52.42
N THR A 15 -139.67 108.84 -53.41
CA THR A 15 -138.63 107.91 -53.88
C THR A 15 -138.26 108.14 -55.35
N GLY A 16 -138.82 109.16 -55.99
CA GLY A 16 -138.54 109.52 -57.39
C GLY A 16 -139.28 110.78 -57.83
N GLY A 17 -138.64 111.58 -58.70
CA GLY A 17 -139.14 112.91 -59.10
C GLY A 17 -140.53 112.91 -59.75
N ASN A 18 -140.90 111.81 -60.41
CA ASN A 18 -142.23 111.61 -61.00
C ASN A 18 -143.39 111.66 -59.99
N GLN A 19 -143.14 111.38 -58.72
CA GLN A 19 -144.14 111.46 -57.64
C GLN A 19 -144.46 112.92 -57.24
N CYS A 20 -143.55 113.86 -57.51
CA CYS A 20 -143.64 115.24 -57.05
C CYS A 20 -144.31 116.14 -58.10
N THR A 21 -145.13 117.10 -57.64
CA THR A 21 -145.78 118.11 -58.51
C THR A 21 -144.74 118.96 -59.25
N SER A 22 -143.64 119.28 -58.59
CA SER A 22 -142.47 119.97 -59.15
C SER A 22 -141.60 119.13 -60.10
N GLY A 23 -141.75 117.80 -60.09
CA GLY A 23 -140.85 116.87 -60.79
C GLY A 23 -139.54 116.55 -60.05
N ASN A 24 -139.23 117.23 -58.94
CA ASN A 24 -137.96 117.08 -58.22
C ASN A 24 -138.14 116.30 -56.92
N CYS A 25 -137.44 115.17 -56.78
CA CYS A 25 -137.35 114.40 -55.55
C CYS A 25 -135.87 114.33 -55.14
N ILE A 26 -135.46 115.15 -54.18
CA ILE A 26 -134.06 115.30 -53.73
C ILE A 26 -134.05 115.08 -52.21
N ASP A 27 -133.01 114.44 -51.68
CA ASP A 27 -132.90 114.01 -50.28
C ASP A 27 -134.07 113.15 -49.77
N GLY A 28 -134.78 112.49 -50.69
CA GLY A 28 -136.00 111.74 -50.42
C GLY A 28 -137.24 112.60 -50.18
N PHE A 29 -137.24 113.89 -50.51
CA PHE A 29 -138.38 114.82 -50.36
C PHE A 29 -138.70 115.58 -51.65
N CYS A 30 -139.97 115.94 -51.83
CA CYS A 30 -140.43 116.69 -52.99
C CYS A 30 -140.04 118.17 -52.89
N CYS A 31 -139.27 118.67 -53.85
CA CYS A 31 -138.61 119.97 -53.77
C CYS A 31 -139.20 120.99 -54.74
N ASN A 32 -139.33 122.24 -54.31
CA ASN A 32 -139.80 123.35 -55.16
C ASN A 32 -138.95 123.53 -56.44
N THR A 33 -137.65 123.28 -56.36
CA THR A 33 -136.67 123.34 -57.45
C THR A 33 -135.74 122.11 -57.40
N ALA A 34 -134.88 121.91 -58.39
CA ALA A 34 -133.83 120.90 -58.32
C ALA A 34 -132.69 121.41 -57.41
N CYS A 35 -132.58 120.87 -56.20
CA CYS A 35 -131.49 121.22 -55.29
C CYS A 35 -130.18 120.63 -55.84
N GLY A 36 -129.15 121.47 -55.96
CA GLY A 36 -127.80 121.21 -56.51
C GLY A 36 -127.69 120.22 -57.66
N ASN A 37 -128.64 120.28 -58.60
CA ASN A 37 -128.71 119.41 -59.78
C ASN A 37 -128.84 117.90 -59.46
N SER A 38 -129.20 117.52 -58.22
CA SER A 38 -129.28 116.14 -57.72
C SER A 38 -127.93 115.44 -57.49
N ASP A 39 -126.83 116.16 -57.27
CA ASP A 39 -125.57 115.55 -56.83
C ASP A 39 -125.63 115.29 -55.30
N PRO A 40 -125.55 114.02 -54.84
CA PRO A 40 -125.61 113.71 -53.41
C PRO A 40 -124.40 114.22 -52.60
N ASN A 41 -123.40 114.81 -53.26
CA ASN A 41 -122.21 115.42 -52.66
C ASN A 41 -122.21 116.96 -52.79
N ASP A 42 -123.37 117.59 -53.04
CA ASP A 42 -123.50 119.05 -53.09
C ASP A 42 -123.56 119.70 -51.68
N CYS A 43 -123.75 121.02 -51.64
CA CYS A 43 -123.91 121.78 -50.39
C CYS A 43 -125.33 122.34 -50.21
N GLN A 44 -126.35 121.62 -50.66
CA GLN A 44 -127.76 121.97 -50.52
C GLN A 44 -128.54 120.83 -49.87
N SER A 45 -129.70 121.17 -49.31
CA SER A 45 -130.69 120.16 -48.96
C SER A 45 -132.12 120.70 -49.08
N CYS A 46 -133.01 119.77 -49.39
CA CYS A 46 -134.46 119.89 -49.46
C CYS A 46 -135.17 119.37 -48.20
N ASN A 47 -134.48 118.52 -47.43
CA ASN A 47 -134.99 117.81 -46.26
C ASN A 47 -134.42 118.43 -44.97
N GLN A 48 -134.53 119.75 -44.84
CA GLN A 48 -134.18 120.46 -43.60
C GLN A 48 -135.43 120.61 -42.71
N ALA A 49 -135.30 120.20 -41.45
CA ALA A 49 -136.39 120.17 -40.48
C ALA A 49 -137.11 121.52 -40.35
N GLY A 50 -138.43 121.51 -40.50
CA GLY A 50 -139.30 122.70 -40.44
C GLY A 50 -139.26 123.60 -41.69
N ARG A 51 -138.58 123.18 -42.77
CA ARG A 51 -138.54 123.85 -44.09
C ARG A 51 -138.55 122.85 -45.25
N GLU A 52 -139.13 121.68 -45.03
CA GLU A 52 -139.13 120.55 -45.95
C GLU A 52 -139.72 120.96 -47.32
N GLY A 53 -139.02 120.63 -48.40
CA GLY A 53 -139.46 120.92 -49.77
C GLY A 53 -139.01 122.25 -50.35
N SER A 54 -138.15 123.00 -49.65
CA SER A 54 -137.53 124.22 -50.17
C SER A 54 -136.01 124.08 -50.20
N CYS A 55 -135.39 124.13 -51.38
CA CYS A 55 -133.94 124.04 -51.52
C CYS A 55 -133.21 125.17 -50.79
N ARG A 56 -132.24 124.82 -49.93
CA ARG A 56 -131.38 125.78 -49.22
C ARG A 56 -129.96 125.22 -49.06
N PRO A 57 -128.93 126.07 -48.87
CA PRO A 57 -127.61 125.59 -48.49
C PRO A 57 -127.62 124.75 -47.20
N LEU A 58 -126.75 123.75 -47.14
CA LEU A 58 -126.43 122.98 -45.93
C LEU A 58 -125.71 123.87 -44.91
N ALA A 59 -125.75 123.48 -43.64
CA ALA A 59 -125.09 124.21 -42.57
C ALA A 59 -123.56 124.19 -42.72
N GLN A 60 -122.89 125.21 -42.21
CA GLN A 60 -121.43 125.26 -42.16
C GLN A 60 -120.86 124.02 -41.45
N ASN A 61 -119.74 123.50 -41.95
CA ASN A 61 -119.06 122.27 -41.51
C ASN A 61 -119.81 120.96 -41.83
N THR A 62 -120.87 120.98 -42.64
CA THR A 62 -121.43 119.73 -43.19
C THR A 62 -120.47 119.15 -44.22
N VAL A 63 -120.03 117.90 -44.05
CA VAL A 63 -119.14 117.22 -45.01
C VAL A 63 -119.90 116.92 -46.30
N CYS A 64 -119.39 117.41 -47.43
CA CYS A 64 -119.96 117.17 -48.75
C CYS A 64 -119.14 116.17 -49.58
N ARG A 65 -117.81 116.07 -49.37
CA ARG A 65 -117.00 114.94 -49.84
C ARG A 65 -116.15 114.39 -48.69
N THR A 66 -116.13 113.06 -48.55
CA THR A 66 -115.27 112.36 -47.58
C THR A 66 -113.85 112.17 -48.14
N ALA A 67 -112.87 112.00 -47.25
CA ALA A 67 -111.47 111.73 -47.60
C ALA A 67 -111.22 110.22 -47.82
N PRO A 68 -111.12 109.70 -49.07
CA PRO A 68 -110.88 108.28 -49.36
C PRO A 68 -109.51 107.74 -48.94
N GLY A 69 -108.54 108.57 -48.53
CA GLY A 69 -107.21 108.11 -48.15
C GLY A 69 -106.51 109.03 -47.15
N VAL A 70 -105.45 108.51 -46.51
CA VAL A 70 -104.71 109.21 -45.44
C VAL A 70 -104.03 110.51 -45.88
N CYS A 71 -103.81 110.69 -47.19
CA CYS A 71 -103.27 111.92 -47.78
C CYS A 71 -104.33 112.87 -48.34
N ASP A 72 -105.62 112.57 -48.13
CA ASP A 72 -106.74 113.38 -48.62
C ASP A 72 -107.32 114.27 -47.50
N VAL A 73 -108.12 115.28 -47.85
CA VAL A 73 -108.84 116.17 -46.93
C VAL A 73 -110.33 116.11 -47.28
N ALA A 74 -111.20 116.03 -46.27
CA ALA A 74 -112.64 116.03 -46.51
C ALA A 74 -113.14 117.48 -46.68
N GLU A 75 -113.85 117.77 -47.76
CA GLU A 75 -114.43 119.08 -48.02
C GLU A 75 -115.75 119.25 -47.29
N VAL A 76 -115.93 120.45 -46.74
CA VAL A 76 -117.08 120.84 -45.94
C VAL A 76 -117.74 122.08 -46.53
N CYS A 77 -119.06 122.13 -46.43
CA CYS A 77 -119.86 123.29 -46.80
C CYS A 77 -119.55 124.48 -45.89
N ASP A 78 -119.46 125.67 -46.48
CA ASP A 78 -119.19 126.92 -45.73
C ASP A 78 -120.44 127.54 -45.08
N GLY A 79 -121.64 127.01 -45.38
CA GLY A 79 -122.93 127.51 -44.91
C GLY A 79 -123.67 128.46 -45.88
N SER A 80 -123.07 128.74 -47.04
CA SER A 80 -123.54 129.74 -48.01
C SER A 80 -123.42 129.30 -49.47
N SER A 81 -122.33 128.62 -49.84
CA SER A 81 -122.13 128.00 -51.15
C SER A 81 -123.10 126.84 -51.33
N THR A 82 -123.61 126.71 -52.56
CA THR A 82 -124.48 125.61 -53.00
C THR A 82 -123.70 124.41 -53.55
N ALA A 83 -122.41 124.59 -53.85
CA ALA A 83 -121.51 123.54 -54.34
C ALA A 83 -120.44 123.21 -53.29
N CYS A 84 -120.04 121.94 -53.24
CA CYS A 84 -118.92 121.48 -52.44
C CYS A 84 -117.60 122.12 -52.91
N PRO A 85 -116.66 122.47 -52.00
CA PRO A 85 -115.33 122.92 -52.38
C PRO A 85 -114.57 121.94 -53.29
N ALA A 86 -113.55 122.45 -53.99
CA ALA A 86 -112.70 121.61 -54.83
C ALA A 86 -111.83 120.66 -54.00
N ASN A 87 -111.55 119.47 -54.56
CA ASN A 87 -110.77 118.40 -53.92
C ASN A 87 -109.37 118.88 -53.47
N GLY A 88 -109.08 118.77 -52.17
CA GLY A 88 -107.83 119.17 -51.54
C GLY A 88 -107.05 118.01 -50.92
N PHE A 89 -105.76 117.90 -51.27
CA PHE A 89 -104.85 116.91 -50.69
C PHE A 89 -103.97 117.50 -49.57
N LYS A 90 -103.52 116.65 -48.64
CA LYS A 90 -102.53 117.02 -47.62
C LYS A 90 -101.18 117.33 -48.28
N PRO A 91 -100.42 118.35 -47.80
CA PRO A 91 -99.15 118.76 -48.42
C PRO A 91 -98.09 117.66 -48.35
N SER A 92 -97.08 117.73 -49.22
CA SER A 92 -96.03 116.70 -49.34
C SER A 92 -95.07 116.60 -48.14
N SER A 93 -95.16 117.51 -47.19
CA SER A 93 -94.52 117.41 -45.86
C SER A 93 -95.26 116.47 -44.89
N THR A 94 -96.48 116.03 -45.22
CA THR A 94 -97.29 115.19 -44.34
C THR A 94 -96.80 113.75 -44.38
N GLN A 95 -96.30 113.21 -43.26
CA GLN A 95 -95.95 111.79 -43.17
C GLN A 95 -97.22 110.92 -43.25
N CYS A 96 -97.22 109.94 -44.15
CA CYS A 96 -98.33 109.01 -44.35
C CYS A 96 -97.99 107.56 -43.99
N ARG A 97 -96.70 107.26 -43.82
CA ARG A 97 -96.20 106.00 -43.26
C ARG A 97 -94.90 106.24 -42.51
N ALA A 98 -94.84 105.84 -41.24
CA ALA A 98 -93.60 105.82 -40.47
C ALA A 98 -92.66 104.69 -40.94
N ALA A 99 -91.37 104.80 -40.65
CA ALA A 99 -90.45 103.68 -40.85
C ALA A 99 -90.77 102.56 -39.84
N SER A 100 -90.58 101.30 -40.23
CA SER A 100 -90.73 100.17 -39.31
C SER A 100 -89.81 99.02 -39.72
N CYS A 101 -89.28 98.27 -38.75
CA CYS A 101 -88.54 97.05 -39.02
C CYS A 101 -89.22 95.88 -38.32
N SER A 102 -89.44 94.79 -39.04
CA SER A 102 -90.15 93.61 -38.54
C SER A 102 -89.65 92.37 -39.29
N ASN A 103 -89.50 91.24 -38.59
CA ASN A 103 -89.03 89.97 -39.15
C ASN A 103 -87.75 90.10 -40.01
N GLY A 104 -86.77 90.89 -39.55
CA GLY A 104 -85.49 91.10 -40.24
C GLY A 104 -85.55 91.92 -41.52
N THR A 105 -86.70 92.56 -41.81
CA THR A 105 -86.88 93.46 -42.95
C THR A 105 -87.23 94.87 -42.45
N ALA A 106 -86.41 95.86 -42.77
CA ALA A 106 -86.70 97.27 -42.55
C ALA A 106 -87.54 97.85 -43.70
N THR A 107 -88.49 98.73 -43.38
CA THR A 107 -89.28 99.53 -44.32
C THR A 107 -89.02 101.02 -44.07
N GLN A 108 -88.87 101.79 -45.13
CA GLN A 108 -88.61 103.23 -45.03
C GLN A 108 -89.91 104.04 -44.92
N SER A 109 -89.84 105.16 -44.19
CA SER A 109 -90.93 106.12 -44.04
C SER A 109 -91.28 106.80 -45.36
N ALA A 110 -92.55 107.17 -45.55
CA ALA A 110 -93.00 107.93 -46.71
C ALA A 110 -93.95 109.08 -46.32
N ASN A 111 -93.89 110.15 -47.09
CA ASN A 111 -94.76 111.30 -47.00
C ASN A 111 -95.74 111.34 -48.19
N CYS A 112 -96.84 112.07 -48.03
CA CYS A 112 -97.80 112.35 -49.09
C CYS A 112 -97.13 113.04 -50.29
N THR A 113 -97.76 113.00 -51.47
CA THR A 113 -97.22 113.67 -52.67
C THR A 113 -97.70 115.12 -52.83
N GLY A 114 -98.73 115.53 -52.06
CA GLY A 114 -99.46 116.80 -52.31
C GLY A 114 -100.48 116.73 -53.46
N SER A 115 -100.65 115.57 -54.09
CA SER A 115 -101.41 115.40 -55.34
C SER A 115 -102.16 114.07 -55.47
N SER A 116 -102.12 113.24 -54.43
CA SER A 116 -102.69 111.88 -54.40
C SER A 116 -103.35 111.64 -53.04
N PRO A 117 -104.53 110.97 -53.00
CA PRO A 117 -105.15 110.55 -51.74
C PRO A 117 -104.37 109.43 -51.03
N ASN A 118 -103.49 108.72 -51.76
CA ASN A 118 -102.74 107.56 -51.30
C ASN A 118 -101.26 107.89 -51.01
N CYS A 119 -100.72 107.21 -49.99
CA CYS A 119 -99.30 107.24 -49.63
C CYS A 119 -98.44 106.50 -50.68
N PRO A 120 -97.20 106.94 -50.97
CA PRO A 120 -96.29 106.25 -51.89
C PRO A 120 -96.02 104.77 -51.50
N GLY A 121 -95.65 103.95 -52.48
CA GLY A 121 -95.35 102.52 -52.29
C GLY A 121 -94.27 102.23 -51.24
N VAL A 122 -94.22 100.98 -50.75
CA VAL A 122 -93.25 100.55 -49.73
C VAL A 122 -91.85 100.30 -50.32
N THR A 123 -90.81 100.63 -49.56
CA THR A 123 -89.40 100.38 -49.90
C THR A 123 -88.74 99.65 -48.74
N THR A 124 -88.03 98.55 -49.02
CA THR A 124 -87.52 97.61 -48.00
C THR A 124 -86.02 97.37 -48.06
N SER A 125 -85.45 96.85 -46.96
CA SER A 125 -84.06 96.42 -46.85
C SER A 125 -83.95 95.21 -45.91
N GLN A 126 -83.09 94.23 -46.24
CA GLN A 126 -82.86 93.03 -45.42
C GLN A 126 -81.73 93.29 -44.39
N CYS A 127 -81.90 92.81 -43.16
CA CYS A 127 -80.99 93.16 -42.06
C CYS A 127 -79.83 92.18 -41.82
N SER A 128 -79.83 91.00 -42.45
CA SER A 128 -78.79 89.97 -42.28
C SER A 128 -77.36 90.55 -42.43
N PRO A 129 -76.42 90.27 -41.50
CA PRO A 129 -76.50 89.29 -40.38
C PRO A 129 -77.10 89.84 -39.07
N TYR A 130 -77.59 91.08 -39.05
CA TYR A 130 -78.16 91.74 -37.88
C TYR A 130 -79.69 91.60 -37.79
N LEU A 131 -80.23 91.75 -36.59
CA LEU A 131 -81.66 91.92 -36.35
C LEU A 131 -82.09 93.39 -36.50
N CYS A 132 -83.41 93.62 -36.46
CA CYS A 132 -83.98 94.97 -36.42
C CYS A 132 -83.53 95.71 -35.15
N SER A 133 -83.03 96.93 -35.30
CA SER A 133 -82.78 97.88 -34.21
C SER A 133 -83.78 99.04 -34.33
N GLY A 134 -84.84 98.98 -33.54
CA GLY A 134 -85.97 99.90 -33.65
C GLY A 134 -86.66 99.81 -35.02
N THR A 135 -86.63 100.90 -35.78
CA THR A 135 -87.29 101.00 -37.11
C THR A 135 -86.35 100.73 -38.29
N ALA A 136 -85.09 100.37 -38.05
CA ALA A 136 -84.08 100.09 -39.07
C ALA A 136 -83.35 98.76 -38.80
N CYS A 137 -82.46 98.35 -39.69
CA CYS A 137 -81.54 97.24 -39.43
C CYS A 137 -80.43 97.67 -38.46
N GLY A 138 -80.01 96.79 -37.56
CA GLY A 138 -78.79 96.99 -36.78
C GLY A 138 -77.55 97.02 -37.67
N SER A 139 -76.52 97.74 -37.23
CA SER A 139 -75.20 97.83 -37.87
C SER A 139 -74.07 97.21 -37.05
N ASP A 140 -74.36 96.88 -35.79
CA ASP A 140 -73.44 96.34 -34.80
C ASP A 140 -74.17 95.34 -33.89
N CYS A 141 -73.42 94.71 -33.00
CA CYS A 141 -73.95 93.89 -31.93
C CYS A 141 -73.26 94.20 -30.59
N SER A 142 -74.02 94.10 -29.50
CA SER A 142 -73.52 94.09 -28.12
C SER A 142 -73.65 92.71 -27.47
N SER A 143 -74.46 91.84 -28.06
CA SER A 143 -74.68 90.44 -27.67
C SER A 143 -75.18 89.64 -28.87
N ASP A 144 -75.13 88.31 -28.76
CA ASP A 144 -75.72 87.38 -29.75
C ASP A 144 -77.18 87.72 -30.09
N SER A 145 -77.94 88.35 -29.17
CA SER A 145 -79.34 88.74 -29.40
C SER A 145 -79.54 89.86 -30.43
N ASN A 146 -78.46 90.53 -30.85
CA ASN A 146 -78.48 91.48 -31.96
C ASN A 146 -78.23 90.82 -33.33
N CYS A 147 -77.81 89.55 -33.34
CA CYS A 147 -77.50 88.79 -34.54
C CYS A 147 -78.66 87.86 -34.93
N ILE A 148 -78.79 87.55 -36.23
CA ILE A 148 -79.76 86.54 -36.68
C ILE A 148 -79.33 85.13 -36.24
N THR A 149 -80.29 84.20 -36.18
CA THR A 149 -80.04 82.79 -35.88
C THR A 149 -78.92 82.20 -36.75
N GLY A 150 -77.95 81.53 -36.13
CA GLY A 150 -76.76 81.00 -36.80
C GLY A 150 -75.54 81.92 -36.76
N TYR A 151 -75.67 83.14 -36.24
CA TYR A 151 -74.57 84.08 -36.00
C TYR A 151 -74.37 84.34 -34.49
N PHE A 152 -73.19 84.81 -34.11
CA PHE A 152 -72.82 85.23 -32.75
C PHE A 152 -72.15 86.61 -32.79
N CYS A 153 -72.15 87.33 -31.68
CA CYS A 153 -71.46 88.61 -31.61
C CYS A 153 -69.98 88.40 -31.27
N ASN A 154 -69.08 88.84 -32.16
CA ASN A 154 -67.64 88.76 -31.92
C ASN A 154 -67.14 89.90 -31.00
N GLY A 155 -65.87 89.82 -30.57
CA GLY A 155 -65.25 90.85 -29.72
C GLY A 155 -65.03 92.22 -30.41
N SER A 156 -65.39 92.34 -31.68
CA SER A 156 -65.32 93.55 -32.51
C SER A 156 -66.71 94.06 -32.89
N ASN A 157 -67.74 93.75 -32.10
CA ASN A 157 -69.13 94.18 -32.27
C ASN A 157 -69.75 93.82 -33.63
N THR A 158 -69.25 92.77 -34.28
CA THR A 158 -69.71 92.28 -35.60
C THR A 158 -70.37 90.91 -35.45
N CYS A 159 -71.48 90.67 -36.16
CA CYS A 159 -72.12 89.36 -36.20
C CYS A 159 -71.38 88.41 -37.16
N GLU A 160 -70.72 87.38 -36.60
CA GLU A 160 -70.01 86.31 -37.34
C GLU A 160 -70.82 85.00 -37.34
N SER A 161 -70.63 84.14 -38.34
CA SER A 161 -71.28 82.83 -38.39
C SER A 161 -70.76 81.89 -37.29
N LYS A 162 -71.67 81.16 -36.64
CA LYS A 162 -71.30 80.14 -35.65
C LYS A 162 -70.56 78.98 -36.33
N ARG A 163 -69.56 78.45 -35.64
CA ARG A 163 -68.61 77.45 -36.12
C ARG A 163 -69.13 76.03 -35.88
N SER A 164 -68.84 75.14 -36.82
CA SER A 164 -69.17 73.71 -36.73
C SER A 164 -68.31 73.01 -35.66
N ASN A 165 -68.74 71.82 -35.24
CA ASN A 165 -67.94 70.98 -34.35
C ASN A 165 -66.56 70.69 -34.95
N GLY A 166 -65.53 70.63 -34.11
CA GLY A 166 -64.12 70.43 -34.49
C GLY A 166 -63.37 71.71 -34.86
N ALA A 167 -64.07 72.83 -35.13
CA ALA A 167 -63.43 74.12 -35.32
C ALA A 167 -62.91 74.70 -33.99
N SER A 168 -61.81 75.46 -34.03
CA SER A 168 -61.28 76.15 -32.84
C SER A 168 -62.22 77.24 -32.33
N CYS A 169 -62.28 77.40 -31.00
CA CYS A 169 -63.09 78.41 -30.33
C CYS A 169 -62.40 78.93 -29.06
N SER A 170 -62.80 80.13 -28.64
CA SER A 170 -62.40 80.70 -27.34
C SER A 170 -63.59 80.98 -26.41
N ALA A 171 -64.82 80.84 -26.91
CA ALA A 171 -66.04 80.99 -26.12
C ALA A 171 -67.18 80.13 -26.68
N ALA A 172 -68.08 79.69 -25.80
CA ALA A 172 -69.20 78.80 -26.11
C ALA A 172 -70.17 79.36 -27.17
N ASN A 173 -70.38 80.68 -27.20
CA ASN A 173 -71.28 81.33 -28.14
C ASN A 173 -70.83 81.23 -29.61
N GLN A 174 -69.53 81.03 -29.84
CA GLN A 174 -68.91 80.88 -31.17
C GLN A 174 -69.32 79.57 -31.87
N CYS A 175 -69.84 78.59 -31.14
CA CYS A 175 -70.11 77.24 -31.64
C CYS A 175 -71.60 77.05 -31.93
N THR A 176 -71.93 76.36 -33.03
CA THR A 176 -73.32 76.02 -33.38
C THR A 176 -73.98 75.13 -32.33
N SER A 177 -73.19 74.31 -31.64
CA SER A 177 -73.61 73.50 -30.50
C SER A 177 -73.79 74.26 -29.18
N GLY A 178 -73.30 75.51 -29.08
CA GLY A 178 -73.21 76.23 -27.81
C GLY A 178 -72.15 75.69 -26.84
N HIS A 179 -71.23 74.83 -27.30
CA HIS A 179 -70.20 74.22 -26.45
C HIS A 179 -68.80 74.43 -27.05
N CYS A 180 -67.99 75.20 -26.34
CA CYS A 180 -66.56 75.33 -26.57
C CYS A 180 -65.83 74.63 -25.42
N VAL A 181 -65.18 73.49 -25.70
CA VAL A 181 -64.50 72.68 -24.68
C VAL A 181 -63.15 72.25 -25.24
N ASP A 182 -62.12 72.25 -24.39
CA ASP A 182 -60.74 71.93 -24.79
C ASP A 182 -60.24 72.77 -26.00
N GLY A 183 -60.75 73.99 -26.16
CA GLY A 183 -60.40 74.92 -27.26
C GLY A 183 -61.08 74.65 -28.61
N VAL A 184 -62.00 73.67 -28.68
CA VAL A 184 -62.73 73.30 -29.91
C VAL A 184 -64.25 73.30 -29.72
N CYS A 185 -65.00 73.49 -30.79
CA CYS A 185 -66.45 73.41 -30.78
C CYS A 185 -66.90 71.95 -30.68
N CYS A 186 -67.72 71.63 -29.69
CA CYS A 186 -68.01 70.26 -29.28
C CYS A 186 -69.47 69.88 -29.47
N ASN A 187 -69.74 68.61 -29.74
CA ASN A 187 -71.10 68.07 -29.78
C ASN A 187 -71.86 68.16 -28.43
N SER A 188 -71.16 68.30 -27.31
CA SER A 188 -71.74 68.52 -25.97
C SER A 188 -70.74 69.25 -25.05
N ALA A 189 -71.12 69.54 -23.80
CA ALA A 189 -70.27 70.21 -22.82
C ALA A 189 -69.13 69.32 -22.24
N CYS A 190 -69.00 68.06 -22.67
CA CYS A 190 -68.02 67.07 -22.19
C CYS A 190 -67.87 67.08 -20.64
N THR A 191 -68.92 66.77 -19.88
CA THR A 191 -68.93 66.93 -18.42
C THR A 191 -68.17 65.86 -17.62
N GLY A 192 -67.74 64.76 -18.24
CA GLY A 192 -67.04 63.66 -17.57
C GLY A 192 -65.56 63.94 -17.30
N GLN A 193 -65.03 63.44 -16.17
CA GLN A 193 -63.62 63.66 -15.77
C GLN A 193 -62.61 63.18 -16.81
N CYS A 194 -62.95 62.10 -17.52
CA CYS A 194 -62.09 61.44 -18.51
C CYS A 194 -62.57 61.64 -19.95
N GLN A 195 -63.24 62.77 -20.23
CA GLN A 195 -63.55 63.20 -21.59
C GLN A 195 -62.57 64.25 -22.10
N ALA A 196 -62.33 64.26 -23.40
CA ALA A 196 -61.81 65.42 -24.11
C ALA A 196 -62.55 65.61 -25.43
N CYS A 197 -62.44 66.80 -26.00
CA CYS A 197 -63.09 67.17 -27.24
C CYS A 197 -62.13 67.43 -28.41
N ASP A 198 -60.92 67.86 -28.12
CA ASP A 198 -59.83 68.06 -29.08
C ASP A 198 -59.11 66.75 -29.41
N SER A 199 -59.17 65.76 -28.52
CA SER A 199 -58.54 64.44 -28.67
C SER A 199 -59.45 63.29 -28.18
N PRO A 200 -59.43 62.09 -28.81
CA PRO A 200 -58.80 61.80 -30.10
C PRO A 200 -59.61 62.34 -31.29
N ASN A 201 -60.90 62.67 -31.11
CA ASN A 201 -61.81 63.05 -32.19
C ASN A 201 -62.26 64.51 -32.04
N ALA A 202 -61.52 65.44 -32.66
CA ALA A 202 -61.82 66.87 -32.65
C ALA A 202 -63.31 67.18 -32.89
N GLY A 203 -63.97 67.75 -31.88
CA GLY A 203 -65.38 68.13 -31.90
C GLY A 203 -66.37 67.10 -31.34
N THR A 204 -65.92 65.94 -30.88
CA THR A 204 -66.77 64.91 -30.27
C THR A 204 -66.23 64.50 -28.91
N CYS A 205 -66.98 64.79 -27.84
CA CYS A 205 -66.63 64.43 -26.47
C CYS A 205 -66.41 62.91 -26.32
N SER A 206 -65.15 62.49 -26.27
CA SER A 206 -64.74 61.08 -26.31
C SER A 206 -63.94 60.72 -25.06
N PRO A 207 -63.94 59.45 -24.60
CA PRO A 207 -63.09 59.03 -23.50
C PRO A 207 -61.61 59.12 -23.89
N VAL A 208 -60.76 59.58 -22.98
CA VAL A 208 -59.29 59.64 -23.16
C VAL A 208 -58.56 58.57 -22.36
N THR A 209 -57.29 58.34 -22.70
CA THR A 209 -56.37 57.45 -21.97
C THR A 209 -55.25 58.27 -21.33
N GLY A 210 -54.89 57.96 -20.08
CA GLY A 210 -53.85 58.66 -19.32
C GLY A 210 -54.42 59.65 -18.30
N ALA A 211 -53.84 60.84 -18.19
CA ALA A 211 -54.33 61.89 -17.28
C ALA A 211 -55.65 62.52 -17.79
N PRO A 212 -56.53 62.99 -16.89
CA PRO A 212 -57.65 63.87 -17.24
C PRO A 212 -57.18 65.07 -18.09
N HIS A 213 -57.92 65.37 -19.16
CA HIS A 213 -57.49 66.37 -20.13
C HIS A 213 -57.78 67.82 -19.70
N GLY A 214 -56.98 68.77 -20.18
CA GLY A 214 -57.18 70.20 -19.93
C GLY A 214 -57.08 70.56 -18.45
N THR A 215 -58.10 71.26 -17.93
CA THR A 215 -58.18 71.73 -16.53
C THR A 215 -58.99 70.82 -15.62
N ARG A 216 -59.30 69.59 -16.06
CA ARG A 216 -60.13 68.64 -15.30
C ARG A 216 -59.43 68.19 -14.01
N PRO A 217 -60.17 67.90 -12.93
CA PRO A 217 -59.56 67.40 -11.69
C PRO A 217 -58.75 66.13 -11.96
N ALA A 218 -57.50 66.11 -11.50
CA ALA A 218 -56.65 64.92 -11.57
C ALA A 218 -57.30 63.72 -10.85
N CYS A 219 -56.96 62.51 -11.27
CA CYS A 219 -57.40 61.30 -10.59
C CYS A 219 -56.84 61.24 -9.17
N ALA A 220 -57.57 60.60 -8.24
CA ALA A 220 -57.06 60.42 -6.89
C ALA A 220 -55.79 59.54 -6.90
N SER A 221 -54.79 59.95 -6.13
CA SER A 221 -53.54 59.22 -5.95
C SER A 221 -52.92 59.61 -4.61
N ASP A 222 -52.41 58.63 -3.87
CA ASP A 222 -51.53 58.81 -2.72
C ASP A 222 -50.03 58.86 -3.12
N GLY A 223 -49.73 58.84 -4.42
CA GLY A 223 -48.38 58.76 -4.96
C GLY A 223 -47.88 57.32 -5.19
N THR A 224 -48.65 56.30 -4.79
CA THR A 224 -48.36 54.90 -5.11
C THR A 224 -48.86 54.52 -6.51
N LEU A 225 -48.55 53.29 -6.93
CA LEU A 225 -49.08 52.68 -8.14
C LEU A 225 -50.61 52.55 -8.16
N CYS A 226 -51.31 52.78 -7.04
CA CYS A 226 -52.76 52.75 -6.96
C CYS A 226 -53.45 54.00 -7.55
N GLY A 227 -52.69 55.02 -7.94
CA GLY A 227 -53.22 56.24 -8.53
C GLY A 227 -54.09 55.97 -9.76
N GLY A 228 -55.22 56.69 -9.86
CA GLY A 228 -56.15 56.49 -10.96
C GLY A 228 -55.66 57.05 -12.30
N SER A 229 -56.22 56.54 -13.40
CA SER A 229 -56.02 57.08 -14.74
C SER A 229 -57.27 56.90 -15.61
N CYS A 230 -57.44 57.76 -16.61
CA CYS A 230 -58.43 57.55 -17.66
C CYS A 230 -58.02 56.36 -18.53
N ASN A 231 -58.95 55.45 -18.82
CA ASN A 231 -58.65 54.15 -19.44
C ASN A 231 -59.16 54.01 -20.88
N GLY A 232 -59.55 55.11 -21.53
CA GLY A 232 -60.11 55.12 -22.89
C GLY A 232 -61.52 54.55 -23.02
N THR A 233 -62.20 54.18 -21.93
CA THR A 233 -63.58 53.64 -21.96
C THR A 233 -64.53 54.37 -21.03
N LEU A 234 -64.12 54.65 -19.79
CA LEU A 234 -64.89 55.44 -18.83
C LEU A 234 -64.75 56.92 -19.15
N THR A 235 -65.88 57.57 -19.42
CA THR A 235 -65.94 59.02 -19.67
C THR A 235 -66.08 59.83 -18.38
N THR A 236 -66.82 59.32 -17.41
CA THR A 236 -67.26 60.08 -16.23
C THR A 236 -66.24 60.14 -15.09
N ALA A 237 -65.38 59.12 -14.94
CA ALA A 237 -64.43 58.98 -13.84
C ALA A 237 -63.16 58.24 -14.28
N CYS A 238 -62.07 58.43 -13.54
CA CYS A 238 -60.86 57.61 -13.69
C CYS A 238 -61.11 56.15 -13.30
N ALA A 239 -60.37 55.25 -13.95
CA ALA A 239 -60.22 53.86 -13.49
C ALA A 239 -59.10 53.78 -12.45
N TYR A 240 -59.30 52.91 -11.45
CA TYR A 240 -58.35 52.66 -10.37
C TYR A 240 -57.94 51.19 -10.35
N PRO A 241 -56.66 50.86 -10.06
CA PRO A 241 -56.26 49.49 -9.75
C PRO A 241 -57.04 48.94 -8.55
N GLY A 242 -57.60 47.74 -8.71
CA GLY A 242 -58.42 47.09 -7.69
C GLY A 242 -57.61 46.25 -6.70
N GLY A 243 -58.31 45.55 -5.81
CA GLY A 243 -57.71 44.72 -4.76
C GLY A 243 -56.93 43.48 -5.21
N SER A 244 -56.71 43.30 -6.52
CA SER A 244 -55.76 42.34 -7.09
C SER A 244 -54.40 42.94 -7.43
N THR A 245 -54.27 44.27 -7.38
CA THR A 245 -53.00 44.98 -7.63
C THR A 245 -52.28 45.22 -6.32
N GLU A 246 -51.17 44.50 -6.12
CA GLU A 246 -50.29 44.65 -4.97
C GLU A 246 -49.63 46.04 -4.96
N CYS A 247 -49.71 46.74 -3.83
CA CYS A 247 -49.19 48.09 -3.65
C CYS A 247 -48.10 48.21 -2.58
N ARG A 248 -48.03 47.22 -1.67
CA ARG A 248 -46.95 47.03 -0.72
C ARG A 248 -46.76 45.54 -0.52
N GLY A 249 -45.55 45.04 -0.70
CA GLY A 249 -45.19 43.64 -0.45
C GLY A 249 -45.00 43.34 1.03
N TRP A 250 -44.77 42.06 1.34
CA TRP A 250 -44.32 41.63 2.66
C TRP A 250 -42.91 42.15 2.93
N ASP A 251 -42.72 42.70 4.13
CA ASP A 251 -41.41 43.01 4.68
C ASP A 251 -41.39 42.60 6.17
N CYS A 252 -40.23 42.25 6.69
CA CYS A 252 -40.05 42.14 8.13
C CYS A 252 -38.67 42.63 8.56
N ASN A 253 -38.68 43.52 9.55
CA ASN A 253 -37.49 44.02 10.20
C ASN A 253 -37.63 43.81 11.72
N SER A 254 -36.59 43.29 12.37
CA SER A 254 -36.54 43.13 13.84
C SER A 254 -37.72 42.35 14.46
N ASN A 255 -38.21 41.29 13.79
CA ASN A 255 -39.37 40.48 14.17
C ASN A 255 -40.73 41.22 14.23
N GLU A 256 -40.83 42.39 13.59
CA GLU A 256 -42.08 43.04 13.23
C GLU A 256 -42.32 42.89 11.72
N ALA A 257 -43.37 42.16 11.35
CA ALA A 257 -43.78 41.96 9.96
C ALA A 257 -44.74 43.06 9.52
N THR A 258 -44.37 43.79 8.47
CA THR A 258 -45.27 44.71 7.77
C THR A 258 -46.08 43.92 6.74
N LEU A 259 -47.40 43.93 6.91
CA LEU A 259 -48.32 43.14 6.09
C LEU A 259 -48.42 43.70 4.67
N GLN A 260 -48.46 42.77 3.71
CA GLN A 260 -48.78 43.03 2.31
C GLN A 260 -50.13 43.76 2.19
N ALA A 261 -50.23 44.67 1.23
CA ALA A 261 -51.46 45.38 0.91
C ALA A 261 -51.68 45.50 -0.60
N PHE A 262 -52.95 45.55 -0.97
CA PHE A 262 -53.45 45.69 -2.33
C PHE A 262 -54.24 46.99 -2.46
N CYS A 263 -54.26 47.57 -3.66
CA CYS A 263 -54.94 48.84 -3.91
C CYS A 263 -56.42 48.80 -3.51
N ASN A 264 -56.88 49.86 -2.84
CA ASN A 264 -58.25 49.94 -2.32
C ASN A 264 -59.33 50.24 -3.39
N GLY A 265 -58.97 50.33 -4.68
CA GLY A 265 -59.88 50.73 -5.75
C GLY A 265 -60.27 52.21 -5.78
N ALA A 266 -59.66 53.05 -4.93
CA ALA A 266 -59.99 54.46 -4.74
C ALA A 266 -58.78 55.40 -4.79
N GLY A 267 -57.67 54.96 -5.40
CA GLY A 267 -56.47 55.78 -5.59
C GLY A 267 -55.36 55.59 -4.55
N ALA A 268 -55.52 54.68 -3.57
CA ALA A 268 -54.55 54.56 -2.48
C ALA A 268 -54.20 53.12 -2.10
N CYS A 269 -52.99 52.95 -1.58
CA CYS A 269 -52.58 51.76 -0.86
C CYS A 269 -53.09 51.86 0.60
N PRO A 270 -53.70 50.80 1.16
CA PRO A 270 -54.07 50.77 2.57
C PRO A 270 -52.90 51.11 3.50
N ALA A 271 -53.21 51.77 4.62
CA ALA A 271 -52.22 52.16 5.62
C ALA A 271 -51.33 50.97 6.04
N GLU A 272 -50.13 51.27 6.55
CA GLU A 272 -49.22 50.24 7.04
C GLU A 272 -49.90 49.45 8.17
N GLN A 273 -49.83 48.12 8.10
CA GLN A 273 -50.31 47.22 9.14
C GLN A 273 -49.13 46.38 9.59
N LYS A 274 -48.92 46.31 10.90
CA LYS A 274 -47.76 45.67 11.52
C LYS A 274 -48.21 44.54 12.43
N GLN A 275 -47.52 43.41 12.34
CA GLN A 275 -47.73 42.23 13.17
C GLN A 275 -46.43 41.87 13.88
N GLN A 276 -46.47 41.84 15.21
CA GLN A 276 -45.40 41.28 16.03
C GLN A 276 -45.42 39.75 15.91
N CYS A 277 -44.25 39.13 15.73
CA CYS A 277 -44.18 37.68 15.48
C CYS A 277 -43.98 36.81 16.73
N ASP A 278 -43.61 37.39 17.89
CA ASP A 278 -43.42 36.68 19.16
C ASP A 278 -44.58 35.70 19.46
N PRO A 279 -44.32 34.40 19.73
CA PRO A 279 -43.03 33.76 20.03
C PRO A 279 -42.26 33.18 18.84
N PHE A 280 -42.72 33.43 17.62
CA PHE A 280 -42.11 32.97 16.37
C PHE A 280 -41.18 34.05 15.77
N VAL A 281 -40.30 33.67 14.84
CA VAL A 281 -39.53 34.63 14.03
C VAL A 281 -40.27 34.99 12.74
N CYS A 282 -39.75 35.99 12.04
CA CYS A 282 -40.21 36.30 10.68
C CYS A 282 -39.76 35.28 9.64
N GLY A 283 -40.71 34.87 8.80
CA GLY A 283 -40.48 34.12 7.58
C GLY A 283 -40.60 34.98 6.32
N PRO A 284 -40.39 34.40 5.13
CA PRO A 284 -40.36 35.12 3.85
C PRO A 284 -41.73 35.64 3.38
N THR A 285 -42.83 35.25 4.04
CA THR A 285 -44.20 35.63 3.68
C THR A 285 -45.03 36.05 4.90
N GLY A 286 -44.37 36.56 5.95
CA GLY A 286 -44.99 36.92 7.23
C GLY A 286 -44.40 36.17 8.43
N CYS A 287 -45.00 36.33 9.61
CA CYS A 287 -44.61 35.57 10.81
C CYS A 287 -44.80 34.06 10.61
N PHE A 288 -43.87 33.25 11.13
CA PHE A 288 -44.08 31.80 11.21
C PHE A 288 -45.19 31.42 12.19
N GLY A 289 -45.70 30.19 12.04
CA GLY A 289 -46.62 29.54 12.98
C GLY A 289 -47.48 28.47 12.30
N PRO A 290 -47.99 27.47 13.05
CA PRO A 290 -47.31 26.83 14.17
C PRO A 290 -45.90 26.35 13.77
N CYS A 291 -44.97 26.26 14.73
CA CYS A 291 -43.59 25.88 14.43
C CYS A 291 -43.46 24.40 14.01
N THR A 292 -42.52 24.11 13.13
CA THR A 292 -42.08 22.74 12.79
C THR A 292 -40.68 22.42 13.29
N SER A 293 -39.88 23.45 13.58
CA SER A 293 -38.50 23.35 14.04
C SER A 293 -38.09 24.57 14.87
N ASP A 294 -37.01 24.46 15.64
CA ASP A 294 -36.60 25.52 16.59
C ASP A 294 -36.16 26.83 15.92
N ILE A 295 -35.75 26.78 14.63
CA ILE A 295 -35.34 27.98 13.87
C ILE A 295 -36.52 28.92 13.56
N GLU A 296 -37.76 28.42 13.69
CA GLU A 296 -38.99 29.20 13.52
C GLU A 296 -39.41 29.91 14.82
N CYS A 297 -38.71 29.63 15.93
CA CYS A 297 -38.93 30.23 17.24
C CYS A 297 -37.93 31.35 17.54
N LEU A 298 -38.36 32.35 18.31
CA LEU A 298 -37.49 33.42 18.77
C LEU A 298 -36.31 32.86 19.59
N ASP A 299 -35.16 33.53 19.57
CA ASP A 299 -34.01 33.09 20.37
C ASP A 299 -34.37 32.98 21.86
N GLY A 300 -33.80 31.97 22.53
CA GLY A 300 -34.23 31.54 23.86
C GLY A 300 -35.48 30.65 23.90
N LYS A 301 -36.15 30.35 22.78
CA LYS A 301 -37.30 29.42 22.70
C LYS A 301 -36.98 28.16 21.87
N TYR A 302 -37.82 27.14 21.99
CA TYR A 302 -37.77 25.89 21.22
C TYR A 302 -39.17 25.44 20.78
N CYS A 303 -39.25 24.62 19.73
CA CYS A 303 -40.51 24.17 19.18
C CYS A 303 -41.03 22.91 19.89
N SER A 304 -42.26 22.96 20.38
CA SER A 304 -42.97 21.80 20.93
C SER A 304 -44.43 21.78 20.48
N ALA A 305 -44.82 20.71 19.77
CA ALA A 305 -46.19 20.49 19.29
C ALA A 305 -46.82 21.69 18.54
N GLY A 306 -46.00 22.46 17.81
CA GLY A 306 -46.45 23.64 17.06
C GLY A 306 -46.36 24.97 17.80
N MET A 307 -45.98 24.97 19.08
CA MET A 307 -45.81 26.17 19.89
C MET A 307 -44.33 26.42 20.23
N CYS A 308 -43.91 27.68 20.20
CA CYS A 308 -42.59 28.09 20.67
C CYS A 308 -42.63 28.34 22.18
N ILE A 309 -41.93 27.48 22.94
CA ILE A 309 -41.88 27.48 24.41
C ILE A 309 -40.51 27.99 24.85
N ASP A 310 -40.44 28.72 25.96
CA ASP A 310 -39.15 29.15 26.53
C ASP A 310 -38.24 27.95 26.82
N LYS A 311 -36.96 28.08 26.47
CA LYS A 311 -35.95 27.07 26.80
C LYS A 311 -35.81 26.98 28.32
N LEU A 312 -35.74 25.76 28.79
CA LEU A 312 -35.65 25.39 30.19
C LEU A 312 -34.29 25.85 30.76
N SER A 313 -34.30 26.27 32.02
CA SER A 313 -33.09 26.58 32.78
C SER A 313 -32.38 25.31 33.24
N ASN A 314 -31.08 25.40 33.53
CA ASN A 314 -30.32 24.27 34.05
C ASN A 314 -30.96 23.69 35.33
N GLY A 315 -30.92 22.37 35.48
CA GLY A 315 -31.56 21.62 36.56
C GLY A 315 -33.02 21.26 36.33
N THR A 316 -33.66 21.79 35.27
CA THR A 316 -35.03 21.43 34.89
C THR A 316 -35.05 20.11 34.11
N THR A 317 -36.06 19.26 34.33
CA THR A 317 -36.28 18.03 33.57
C THR A 317 -36.55 18.30 32.08
N CYS A 318 -35.90 17.56 31.19
CA CYS A 318 -36.01 17.71 29.74
C CYS A 318 -36.04 16.35 29.04
N ALA A 319 -36.48 16.32 27.78
CA ALA A 319 -36.48 15.12 26.94
C ALA A 319 -35.52 15.21 25.74
N ALA A 320 -35.04 16.41 25.38
CA ALA A 320 -34.12 16.63 24.26
C ALA A 320 -33.28 17.91 24.46
N GLY A 321 -32.07 17.95 23.89
CA GLY A 321 -31.10 19.03 24.12
C GLY A 321 -31.57 20.41 23.67
N ASN A 322 -32.37 20.48 22.61
CA ASN A 322 -32.94 21.73 22.11
C ASN A 322 -33.89 22.43 23.09
N GLN A 323 -34.45 21.69 24.05
CA GLN A 323 -35.33 22.22 25.10
C GLN A 323 -34.56 23.06 26.14
N CYS A 324 -33.24 22.91 26.23
CA CYS A 324 -32.41 23.52 27.26
C CYS A 324 -31.76 24.82 26.77
N SER A 325 -31.64 25.82 27.65
CA SER A 325 -30.97 27.09 27.33
C SER A 325 -29.51 26.90 26.93
N SER A 326 -28.86 25.90 27.51
CA SER A 326 -27.50 25.44 27.18
C SER A 326 -27.38 24.60 25.90
N GLY A 327 -28.50 24.11 25.34
CA GLY A 327 -28.50 23.09 24.29
C GLY A 327 -28.19 21.66 24.76
N HIS A 328 -28.06 21.44 26.07
CA HIS A 328 -27.63 20.15 26.64
C HIS A 328 -28.69 19.58 27.58
N CYS A 329 -29.36 18.51 27.14
CA CYS A 329 -30.25 17.69 27.96
C CYS A 329 -29.55 16.36 28.19
N ILE A 330 -28.94 16.19 29.36
CA ILE A 330 -28.15 15.01 29.72
C ILE A 330 -28.70 14.46 31.02
N ASP A 331 -28.76 13.13 31.12
CA ASP A 331 -29.33 12.43 32.28
C ASP A 331 -30.79 12.88 32.61
N GLY A 332 -31.54 13.36 31.60
CA GLY A 332 -32.93 13.81 31.73
C GLY A 332 -33.11 15.22 32.30
N VAL A 333 -32.05 15.98 32.52
CA VAL A 333 -32.09 17.37 33.00
C VAL A 333 -31.25 18.32 32.13
N CYS A 334 -31.54 19.62 32.18
CA CYS A 334 -30.79 20.63 31.43
C CYS A 334 -29.46 20.96 32.12
N CYS A 335 -28.36 20.91 31.37
CA CYS A 335 -26.99 20.91 31.90
C CYS A 335 -26.18 22.12 31.47
N ASP A 336 -25.24 22.57 32.31
CA ASP A 336 -24.29 23.64 31.99
C ASP A 336 -23.31 23.29 30.85
N GLY A 337 -23.13 22.01 30.54
CA GLY A 337 -22.29 21.51 29.44
C GLY A 337 -22.78 20.18 28.87
N THR A 338 -22.03 19.63 27.91
CA THR A 338 -22.33 18.35 27.26
C THR A 338 -22.18 17.12 28.17
N CYS A 339 -21.56 17.28 29.35
CA CYS A 339 -21.21 16.22 30.30
C CYS A 339 -20.65 14.95 29.60
N ASN A 340 -19.56 15.09 28.84
CA ASN A 340 -18.98 14.02 28.00
C ASN A 340 -18.14 12.96 28.76
N GLY A 341 -17.86 13.15 30.05
CA GLY A 341 -17.05 12.26 30.86
C GLY A 341 -17.75 10.95 31.23
N GLN A 342 -16.97 9.89 31.45
CA GLN A 342 -17.51 8.59 31.86
C GLN A 342 -18.08 8.60 33.28
N CYS A 343 -17.50 9.43 34.16
CA CYS A 343 -17.79 9.49 35.59
C CYS A 343 -18.38 10.83 36.03
N GLU A 344 -19.18 11.44 35.16
CA GLU A 344 -19.99 12.61 35.51
C GLU A 344 -21.47 12.39 35.18
N ALA A 345 -22.32 13.07 35.93
CA ALA A 345 -23.75 13.14 35.70
C ALA A 345 -24.26 14.56 35.94
N CYS A 346 -25.46 14.83 35.46
CA CYS A 346 -26.08 16.14 35.52
C CYS A 346 -27.27 16.24 36.47
N ASP A 347 -27.90 15.11 36.81
CA ASP A 347 -29.02 14.95 37.73
C ASP A 347 -28.56 14.52 39.15
N VAL A 348 -27.28 14.76 39.48
CA VAL A 348 -26.75 14.52 40.83
C VAL A 348 -27.52 15.36 41.84
N ALA A 349 -28.14 14.70 42.82
CA ALA A 349 -28.99 15.34 43.82
C ALA A 349 -28.29 16.52 44.53
N GLY A 350 -28.90 17.70 44.49
CA GLY A 350 -28.35 18.95 45.02
C GLY A 350 -27.30 19.64 44.14
N LYS A 351 -27.06 19.15 42.91
CA LYS A 351 -26.21 19.74 41.86
C LYS A 351 -26.88 19.68 40.48
N GLU A 352 -28.20 19.55 40.44
CA GLU A 352 -28.98 19.36 39.23
C GLU A 352 -28.68 20.47 38.21
N GLY A 353 -28.28 20.06 37.00
CA GLY A 353 -27.90 20.97 35.93
C GLY A 353 -26.44 21.41 35.90
N THR A 354 -25.58 20.85 36.74
CA THR A 354 -24.12 21.07 36.71
C THR A 354 -23.38 19.76 36.51
N CYS A 355 -22.64 19.59 35.41
CA CYS A 355 -21.87 18.37 35.11
C CYS A 355 -20.89 18.05 36.26
N SER A 356 -21.24 17.05 37.08
CA SER A 356 -20.61 16.78 38.37
C SER A 356 -20.07 15.37 38.44
N ALA A 357 -18.90 15.18 39.06
CA ALA A 357 -18.33 13.85 39.27
C ALA A 357 -19.24 13.00 40.16
N VAL A 358 -19.46 11.74 39.77
CA VAL A 358 -20.25 10.76 40.54
C VAL A 358 -19.36 9.75 41.27
N SER A 359 -19.91 9.10 42.30
CA SER A 359 -19.26 8.01 43.03
C SER A 359 -20.01 6.70 42.81
N GLY A 360 -19.29 5.60 42.60
CA GLY A 360 -19.87 4.28 42.29
C GLY A 360 -19.87 3.99 40.79
N ASP A 361 -20.97 3.44 40.27
CA ASP A 361 -21.09 3.13 38.84
C ASP A 361 -21.29 4.39 37.97
N PRO A 362 -20.86 4.38 36.70
CA PRO A 362 -21.21 5.42 35.72
C PRO A 362 -22.72 5.63 35.63
N HIS A 363 -23.13 6.89 35.59
CA HIS A 363 -24.54 7.25 35.71
C HIS A 363 -25.37 6.95 34.45
N GLY A 364 -26.63 6.56 34.64
CA GLY A 364 -27.60 6.40 33.56
C GLY A 364 -27.20 5.31 32.55
N ALA A 365 -27.19 5.69 31.26
CA ALA A 365 -26.86 4.79 30.14
C ALA A 365 -25.40 4.92 29.67
N ARG A 366 -24.52 5.53 30.48
CA ARG A 366 -23.10 5.69 30.14
C ARG A 366 -22.40 4.34 30.08
N PRO A 367 -21.31 4.19 29.29
CA PRO A 367 -20.52 2.97 29.30
C PRO A 367 -20.02 2.69 30.71
N ALA A 368 -20.43 1.53 31.26
CA ALA A 368 -19.93 1.04 32.52
C ALA A 368 -18.39 1.05 32.53
N CYS A 369 -17.79 1.24 33.71
CA CYS A 369 -16.34 1.15 33.84
C CYS A 369 -15.88 -0.22 33.35
N ASN A 370 -14.72 -0.27 32.69
CA ASN A 370 -14.21 -1.56 32.21
C ASN A 370 -14.09 -2.53 33.39
N THR A 371 -14.73 -3.68 33.25
CA THR A 371 -14.70 -4.77 34.20
C THR A 371 -14.85 -6.08 33.45
N ASP A 372 -14.03 -7.06 33.81
CA ASP A 372 -14.17 -8.47 33.43
C ASP A 372 -14.96 -9.27 34.48
N GLY A 373 -15.59 -8.57 35.44
CA GLY A 373 -16.24 -9.16 36.62
C GLY A 373 -15.28 -9.47 37.77
N SER A 374 -13.98 -9.20 37.63
CA SER A 374 -13.00 -9.36 38.70
C SER A 374 -12.95 -8.13 39.64
N GLN A 375 -12.13 -8.27 40.68
CA GLN A 375 -11.77 -7.22 41.64
C GLN A 375 -11.07 -6.01 40.98
N CYS A 376 -10.71 -6.09 39.69
CA CYS A 376 -10.08 -5.00 38.93
C CYS A 376 -11.06 -4.01 38.29
N GLY A 377 -12.37 -4.26 38.38
CA GLY A 377 -13.38 -3.38 37.79
C GLY A 377 -13.20 -1.93 38.24
N GLY A 378 -13.25 -1.00 37.28
CA GLY A 378 -13.17 0.42 37.60
C GLY A 378 -14.42 0.92 38.32
N THR A 379 -14.28 2.01 39.08
CA THR A 379 -15.42 2.75 39.64
C THR A 379 -15.18 4.25 39.53
N CYS A 380 -16.26 5.02 39.55
CA CYS A 380 -16.18 6.47 39.65
C CYS A 380 -15.89 6.86 41.11
N ASN A 381 -14.88 7.70 41.33
CA ASN A 381 -14.36 8.05 42.66
C ASN A 381 -14.98 9.33 43.27
N GLY A 382 -15.86 10.03 42.55
CA GLY A 382 -16.41 11.34 42.94
C GLY A 382 -15.44 12.52 42.85
N ALA A 383 -14.17 12.31 42.46
CA ALA A 383 -13.15 13.34 42.35
C ALA A 383 -12.85 13.75 40.90
N THR A 384 -12.93 12.82 39.94
CA THR A 384 -12.71 13.12 38.51
C THR A 384 -13.97 12.85 37.68
N ARG A 385 -14.22 13.69 36.68
CA ARG A 385 -15.41 13.63 35.82
C ARG A 385 -15.24 12.72 34.61
N PHE A 386 -14.02 12.60 34.09
CA PHE A 386 -13.78 12.09 32.74
C PHE A 386 -13.59 10.57 32.66
N THR A 387 -13.06 9.94 33.71
CA THR A 387 -12.55 8.56 33.67
C THR A 387 -12.89 7.83 34.96
N CYS A 388 -13.18 6.53 34.85
CA CYS A 388 -13.17 5.63 36.00
C CYS A 388 -11.77 5.56 36.61
N GLU A 389 -11.70 5.41 37.94
CA GLU A 389 -10.49 5.02 38.63
C GLU A 389 -10.41 3.49 38.70
N TYR A 390 -9.23 2.94 38.44
CA TYR A 390 -8.99 1.50 38.37
C TYR A 390 -7.98 1.10 39.46
N PRO A 391 -8.17 -0.07 40.10
CA PRO A 391 -7.17 -0.64 41.00
C PRO A 391 -5.80 -0.75 40.31
N GLY A 392 -4.77 -0.15 40.93
CA GLY A 392 -3.43 -0.08 40.36
C GLY A 392 -2.77 -1.47 40.24
N ALA A 393 -1.70 -1.55 39.44
CA ALA A 393 -1.09 -2.82 39.04
C ALA A 393 -0.43 -3.67 40.16
N GLY A 394 -0.48 -3.21 41.42
CA GLY A 394 -0.12 -4.00 42.60
C GLY A 394 -1.30 -4.73 43.27
N VAL A 395 -2.54 -4.50 42.83
CA VAL A 395 -3.73 -5.16 43.39
C VAL A 395 -3.90 -6.55 42.77
N ARG A 396 -3.89 -7.59 43.61
CA ARG A 396 -4.02 -8.98 43.15
C ARG A 396 -5.48 -9.30 42.83
N CYS A 397 -5.72 -9.88 41.66
CA CYS A 397 -7.05 -10.18 41.15
C CYS A 397 -7.35 -11.69 41.05
N ARG A 398 -6.31 -12.52 40.91
CA ARG A 398 -6.37 -13.98 40.91
C ARG A 398 -5.18 -14.54 41.69
N ASP A 399 -5.44 -15.45 42.63
CA ASP A 399 -4.39 -16.19 43.34
C ASP A 399 -3.86 -17.36 42.49
N ALA A 400 -2.73 -17.94 42.92
CA ALA A 400 -2.14 -19.11 42.27
C ALA A 400 -2.94 -20.38 42.60
N SER A 401 -3.21 -21.23 41.61
CA SER A 401 -3.79 -22.56 41.83
C SER A 401 -3.19 -23.59 40.89
N CYS A 402 -3.17 -24.86 41.29
CA CYS A 402 -2.82 -25.97 40.42
C CYS A 402 -3.83 -27.10 40.64
N THR A 403 -4.59 -27.45 39.61
CA THR A 403 -5.66 -28.45 39.65
C THR A 403 -5.78 -29.08 38.27
N GLU A 404 -5.98 -30.40 38.20
CA GLU A 404 -6.11 -31.14 36.92
C GLU A 404 -4.91 -30.89 35.98
N ASP A 405 -3.69 -30.91 36.56
CA ASP A 405 -2.40 -30.79 35.89
C ASP A 405 -2.20 -29.51 35.05
N VAL A 406 -2.94 -28.45 35.42
CA VAL A 406 -2.77 -27.09 34.90
C VAL A 406 -2.56 -26.12 36.07
N ALA A 407 -1.41 -25.43 36.07
CA ALA A 407 -1.16 -24.31 36.96
C ALA A 407 -1.74 -23.01 36.39
N THR A 408 -2.41 -22.22 37.22
CA THR A 408 -2.80 -20.85 36.89
C THR A 408 -1.90 -19.87 37.63
N VAL A 409 -1.24 -19.00 36.88
CA VAL A 409 -0.33 -17.99 37.42
C VAL A 409 -1.15 -16.91 38.15
N PRO A 410 -0.73 -16.48 39.36
CA PRO A 410 -1.39 -15.40 40.09
C PRO A 410 -1.30 -14.11 39.26
N ALA A 411 -2.39 -13.37 39.20
CA ALA A 411 -2.49 -12.17 38.38
C ALA A 411 -2.83 -10.94 39.21
N PHE A 412 -2.34 -9.80 38.73
CA PHE A 412 -2.58 -8.47 39.27
C PHE A 412 -3.31 -7.64 38.22
N CYS A 413 -4.08 -6.65 38.67
CA CYS A 413 -4.86 -5.80 37.77
C CYS A 413 -3.98 -5.09 36.74
N THR A 414 -4.49 -4.91 35.53
CA THR A 414 -3.77 -4.16 34.47
C THR A 414 -3.74 -2.65 34.70
N GLY A 415 -4.49 -2.14 35.68
CA GLY A 415 -4.82 -0.71 35.80
C GLY A 415 -5.85 -0.22 34.78
N ALA A 416 -6.46 -1.12 33.99
CA ALA A 416 -7.39 -0.78 32.90
C ALA A 416 -8.74 -1.54 32.97
N GLY A 417 -9.12 -2.01 34.16
CA GLY A 417 -10.41 -2.69 34.38
C GLY A 417 -10.38 -4.21 34.23
N THR A 418 -9.22 -4.79 33.93
CA THR A 418 -9.10 -6.23 33.65
C THR A 418 -8.08 -6.90 34.56
N CYS A 419 -8.43 -8.08 35.03
CA CYS A 419 -7.47 -9.10 35.40
C CYS A 419 -6.92 -9.70 34.09
N PRO A 420 -5.59 -9.84 33.93
CA PRO A 420 -5.03 -10.53 32.76
C PRO A 420 -5.69 -11.91 32.57
N PRO A 421 -5.90 -12.34 31.32
CA PRO A 421 -6.49 -13.64 31.04
C PRO A 421 -5.72 -14.75 31.78
N GLU A 422 -6.41 -15.86 32.03
CA GLU A 422 -5.81 -17.03 32.67
C GLU A 422 -4.60 -17.53 31.86
N VAL A 423 -3.41 -17.28 32.40
CA VAL A 423 -2.20 -17.94 31.92
C VAL A 423 -2.21 -19.33 32.55
N ARG A 424 -2.86 -20.24 31.81
CA ARG A 424 -2.78 -21.69 32.05
C ARG A 424 -1.40 -22.14 31.59
N GLN A 425 -0.57 -22.53 32.56
CA GLN A 425 0.61 -23.33 32.28
C GLN A 425 0.15 -24.79 32.38
N ASP A 426 0.08 -25.46 31.23
CA ASP A 426 0.03 -26.92 31.19
C ASP A 426 1.28 -27.45 31.90
N CYS A 427 1.09 -28.30 32.91
CA CYS A 427 2.21 -28.84 33.67
C CYS A 427 2.92 -29.98 32.95
N ALA A 428 2.33 -30.54 31.88
CA ALA A 428 2.93 -31.60 31.08
C ALA A 428 4.40 -31.28 30.72
N PRO A 429 5.34 -32.20 31.01
CA PRO A 429 5.14 -33.61 31.34
C PRO A 429 4.94 -33.93 32.86
N PHE A 430 4.91 -32.93 33.73
CA PHE A 430 4.79 -33.08 35.19
C PHE A 430 3.35 -32.87 35.70
N GLN A 431 3.02 -33.46 36.84
CA GLN A 431 1.74 -33.22 37.53
C GLN A 431 1.76 -31.92 38.38
N CYS A 432 0.57 -31.51 38.82
CA CYS A 432 0.41 -30.35 39.68
C CYS A 432 1.04 -30.50 41.08
N GLY A 433 1.86 -29.52 41.47
CA GLY A 433 2.25 -29.28 42.87
C GLY A 433 1.15 -28.53 43.64
N SER A 434 1.46 -28.00 44.83
CA SER A 434 0.46 -27.38 45.71
C SER A 434 -0.19 -26.10 45.16
N THR A 435 0.54 -25.32 44.35
CA THR A 435 0.08 -24.04 43.77
C THR A 435 0.72 -23.71 42.41
N GLN A 436 1.60 -24.56 41.89
CA GLN A 436 2.34 -24.40 40.64
C GLN A 436 2.74 -25.79 40.11
N CYS A 437 3.10 -25.89 38.83
CA CYS A 437 3.61 -27.14 38.26
C CYS A 437 4.88 -27.61 38.99
N ALA A 438 5.05 -28.91 39.14
CA ALA A 438 6.35 -29.45 39.52
C ALA A 438 7.38 -29.16 38.41
N GLY A 439 8.61 -28.81 38.79
CA GLY A 439 9.71 -28.52 37.84
C GLY A 439 10.64 -29.72 37.61
N ASP A 440 10.45 -30.77 38.42
CA ASP A 440 11.18 -32.02 38.44
C ASP A 440 10.25 -33.17 38.86
N CYS A 441 10.74 -34.39 38.73
CA CYS A 441 10.07 -35.58 39.24
C CYS A 441 11.01 -36.37 40.16
N SER A 442 10.46 -36.95 41.23
CA SER A 442 11.13 -37.85 42.14
C SER A 442 10.61 -39.29 42.03
N ILE A 443 9.34 -39.45 41.66
CA ILE A 443 8.66 -40.71 41.40
C ILE A 443 7.84 -40.62 40.10
N ASP A 444 7.50 -41.77 39.50
CA ASP A 444 6.72 -41.81 38.25
C ASP A 444 5.29 -41.21 38.41
N ALA A 445 4.78 -41.10 39.65
CA ALA A 445 3.52 -40.44 39.95
C ALA A 445 3.59 -38.90 39.89
N ASP A 446 4.79 -38.30 39.83
CA ASP A 446 4.96 -36.87 39.59
C ASP A 446 4.86 -36.53 38.07
N CYS A 447 4.69 -37.55 37.23
CA CYS A 447 4.61 -37.45 35.77
C CYS A 447 3.19 -37.70 35.26
N ASN A 448 2.85 -37.12 34.10
CA ASN A 448 1.54 -37.32 33.49
C ASN A 448 1.28 -38.80 33.14
N LEU A 449 0.00 -39.17 33.10
CA LEU A 449 -0.44 -40.56 33.07
C LEU A 449 0.05 -41.30 31.81
N GLY A 450 1.00 -42.22 32.00
CA GLY A 450 1.68 -42.96 30.93
C GLY A 450 3.16 -42.60 30.76
N GLN A 451 3.66 -41.58 31.45
CA GLN A 451 5.07 -41.16 31.45
C GLN A 451 5.83 -41.69 32.67
N VAL A 452 7.15 -41.75 32.57
CA VAL A 452 8.06 -42.24 33.61
C VAL A 452 9.08 -41.18 34.00
N CYS A 453 9.50 -41.20 35.26
CA CYS A 453 10.49 -40.28 35.79
C CYS A 453 11.91 -40.78 35.52
N VAL A 454 12.69 -39.99 34.76
CA VAL A 454 14.06 -40.31 34.35
C VAL A 454 14.97 -39.14 34.68
N ALA A 455 15.81 -39.30 35.71
CA ALA A 455 16.78 -38.29 36.16
C ALA A 455 16.18 -36.88 36.38
N GLY A 456 15.01 -36.80 37.04
CA GLY A 456 14.32 -35.54 37.32
C GLY A 456 13.43 -35.02 36.19
N VAL A 457 13.33 -35.73 35.06
CA VAL A 457 12.52 -35.34 33.90
C VAL A 457 11.49 -36.42 33.57
N CYS A 458 10.22 -36.03 33.47
CA CYS A 458 9.16 -36.89 32.98
C CYS A 458 9.25 -37.08 31.46
N ARG A 459 9.18 -38.32 31.00
CA ARG A 459 9.32 -38.69 29.58
C ARG A 459 8.36 -39.83 29.22
N ASP A 460 7.91 -39.86 27.97
CA ASP A 460 7.23 -41.04 27.43
C ASP A 460 8.18 -42.25 27.44
N PRO A 461 7.70 -43.47 27.77
CA PRO A 461 8.45 -44.70 27.59
C PRO A 461 8.90 -44.83 26.14
N ALA A 462 10.20 -44.98 25.95
CA ALA A 462 10.81 -44.91 24.65
C ALA A 462 10.45 -46.13 23.79
N GLN A 463 10.30 -45.89 22.49
CA GLN A 463 10.07 -46.94 21.49
C GLN A 463 11.26 -47.89 21.42
N ASN A 464 11.03 -49.08 20.86
CA ASN A 464 12.13 -50.02 20.59
C ASN A 464 13.18 -49.34 19.69
N GLY A 465 14.46 -49.48 20.06
CA GLY A 465 15.60 -48.87 19.35
C GLY A 465 16.03 -47.50 19.87
N ALA A 466 15.36 -46.97 20.89
CA ALA A 466 15.86 -45.84 21.66
C ALA A 466 16.86 -46.29 22.75
N ALA A 467 17.84 -45.46 23.08
CA ALA A 467 18.77 -45.73 24.17
C ALA A 467 18.09 -45.64 25.55
N CYS A 468 18.52 -46.48 26.49
CA CYS A 468 17.97 -46.58 27.85
C CYS A 468 19.04 -46.97 28.88
N ALA A 469 18.78 -46.64 30.16
CA ALA A 469 19.56 -47.08 31.30
C ALA A 469 18.84 -48.16 32.14
N SER A 470 17.52 -48.25 32.07
CA SER A 470 16.71 -49.22 32.82
C SER A 470 15.43 -49.62 32.09
N GLY A 471 14.92 -50.82 32.36
CA GLY A 471 13.75 -51.37 31.64
C GLY A 471 12.47 -50.54 31.73
N LYS A 472 12.31 -49.73 32.80
CA LYS A 472 11.18 -48.81 32.96
C LYS A 472 11.16 -47.65 31.95
N GLU A 473 12.29 -47.35 31.31
CA GLU A 473 12.40 -46.32 30.27
C GLU A 473 11.85 -46.80 28.92
N CYS A 474 11.50 -48.07 28.78
CA CYS A 474 11.14 -48.71 27.53
C CYS A 474 9.67 -49.14 27.51
N ILE A 475 8.98 -48.91 26.39
CA ILE A 475 7.58 -49.34 26.22
C ILE A 475 7.40 -50.86 26.32
N SER A 476 8.46 -51.63 26.04
CA SER A 476 8.53 -53.08 26.19
C SER A 476 8.81 -53.57 27.62
N GLY A 477 9.21 -52.67 28.52
CA GLY A 477 9.77 -53.00 29.83
C GLY A 477 11.19 -53.58 29.79
N GLN A 478 11.81 -53.72 28.61
CA GLN A 478 13.11 -54.38 28.41
C GLN A 478 14.15 -53.39 27.89
N CYS A 479 15.17 -53.13 28.71
CA CYS A 479 16.37 -52.39 28.32
C CYS A 479 17.53 -53.39 28.26
N VAL A 480 18.02 -53.69 27.05
CA VAL A 480 19.06 -54.70 26.83
C VAL A 480 20.11 -54.09 25.89
N ASP A 481 21.39 -54.36 26.17
CA ASP A 481 22.53 -53.81 25.43
C ASP A 481 22.52 -52.25 25.34
N GLY A 482 21.83 -51.57 26.27
CA GLY A 482 21.70 -50.12 26.33
C GLY A 482 20.57 -49.53 25.47
N PHE A 483 19.73 -50.36 24.85
CA PHE A 483 18.61 -49.95 24.01
C PHE A 483 17.29 -50.62 24.44
N CYS A 484 16.17 -50.00 24.09
CA CYS A 484 14.84 -50.52 24.36
C CYS A 484 14.50 -51.63 23.36
N CYS A 485 14.22 -52.83 23.86
CA CYS A 485 14.19 -54.05 23.06
C CYS A 485 12.80 -54.66 22.99
N ASN A 486 12.44 -55.23 21.84
CA ASN A 486 11.18 -55.96 21.66
C ASN A 486 11.03 -57.18 22.58
N SER A 487 12.11 -57.71 23.14
CA SER A 487 12.10 -58.74 24.19
C SER A 487 13.37 -58.64 25.07
N ALA A 488 13.53 -59.55 26.03
CA ALA A 488 14.70 -59.60 26.92
C ALA A 488 16.00 -60.10 26.25
N CYS A 489 15.97 -60.48 24.96
CA CYS A 489 17.09 -61.03 24.20
C CYS A 489 17.86 -62.12 24.97
N ASN A 490 17.21 -63.24 25.27
CA ASN A 490 17.75 -64.28 26.16
C ASN A 490 18.80 -65.20 25.51
N GLY A 491 19.02 -65.11 24.19
CA GLY A 491 20.01 -65.93 23.48
C GLY A 491 21.46 -65.47 23.70
N GLN A 492 22.41 -66.41 23.74
CA GLN A 492 23.84 -66.09 23.95
C GLN A 492 24.41 -65.23 22.82
N CYS A 493 23.86 -65.37 21.61
CA CYS A 493 24.26 -64.73 20.37
C CYS A 493 23.22 -63.73 19.84
N GLU A 494 22.34 -63.22 20.70
CA GLU A 494 21.44 -62.10 20.38
C GLU A 494 22.06 -60.77 20.83
N ALA A 495 21.80 -59.71 20.08
CA ALA A 495 22.02 -58.33 20.53
C ALA A 495 20.85 -57.45 20.12
N CYS A 496 20.70 -56.31 20.79
CA CYS A 496 19.63 -55.35 20.55
C CYS A 496 20.12 -53.99 20.02
N ASP A 497 21.43 -53.76 20.05
CA ASP A 497 22.13 -52.56 19.59
C ASP A 497 22.84 -52.76 18.24
N VAL A 498 22.41 -53.78 17.48
CA VAL A 498 22.89 -54.04 16.11
C VAL A 498 22.50 -52.88 15.21
N SER A 499 23.49 -52.20 14.64
CA SER A 499 23.23 -50.97 13.90
C SER A 499 22.33 -51.19 12.68
N GLY A 500 21.27 -50.40 12.56
CA GLY A 500 20.19 -50.54 11.58
C GLY A 500 19.09 -51.55 11.95
N GLN A 501 19.20 -52.22 13.11
CA GLN A 501 18.20 -53.13 13.69
C GLN A 501 18.00 -52.85 15.19
N GLU A 502 18.33 -51.64 15.64
CA GLU A 502 18.26 -51.24 17.05
C GLU A 502 16.85 -51.47 17.60
N GLY A 503 16.76 -52.17 18.74
CA GLY A 503 15.49 -52.51 19.38
C GLY A 503 14.84 -53.83 18.97
N ALA A 504 15.42 -54.54 18.01
CA ALA A 504 15.06 -55.92 17.72
C ALA A 504 16.18 -56.86 18.21
N CYS A 505 15.83 -57.80 19.11
CA CYS A 505 16.74 -58.89 19.46
C CYS A 505 17.05 -59.70 18.19
N THR A 506 18.29 -59.61 17.71
CA THR A 506 18.71 -60.19 16.43
C THR A 506 19.98 -61.03 16.59
N PRO A 507 20.11 -62.17 15.88
CA PRO A 507 21.33 -62.96 15.88
C PRO A 507 22.54 -62.17 15.35
N VAL A 508 23.61 -62.08 16.14
CA VAL A 508 24.87 -61.43 15.73
C VAL A 508 25.88 -62.42 15.16
N SER A 509 26.88 -61.90 14.45
CA SER A 509 28.03 -62.66 13.97
C SER A 509 29.33 -62.24 14.68
N GLY A 510 30.23 -63.20 14.95
CA GLY A 510 31.47 -62.95 15.69
C GLY A 510 31.37 -63.35 17.17
N SER A 511 31.85 -62.49 18.07
CA SER A 511 31.75 -62.76 19.52
C SER A 511 30.35 -62.43 20.07
N PRO A 512 29.88 -63.11 21.13
CA PRO A 512 28.70 -62.70 21.90
C PRO A 512 28.74 -61.22 22.28
N HIS A 513 27.61 -60.52 22.16
CA HIS A 513 27.58 -59.07 22.33
C HIS A 513 27.57 -58.61 23.79
N GLY A 514 28.05 -57.40 24.04
CA GLY A 514 28.01 -56.77 25.37
C GLY A 514 28.73 -57.58 26.46
N THR A 515 28.03 -57.84 27.56
CA THR A 515 28.55 -58.59 28.73
C THR A 515 28.17 -60.07 28.73
N ARG A 516 27.67 -60.61 27.61
CA ARG A 516 27.22 -62.00 27.51
C ARG A 516 28.41 -62.96 27.68
N PRO A 517 28.21 -64.16 28.26
CA PRO A 517 29.29 -65.14 28.37
C PRO A 517 29.89 -65.46 27.01
N ALA A 518 31.22 -65.33 26.89
CA ALA A 518 31.93 -65.68 25.67
C ALA A 518 31.69 -67.16 25.29
N CYS A 519 31.74 -67.46 24.00
CA CYS A 519 31.69 -68.84 23.51
C CYS A 519 32.89 -69.64 24.06
N ASN A 520 32.72 -70.95 24.22
CA ASN A 520 33.82 -71.80 24.69
C ASN A 520 35.00 -71.76 23.70
N SER A 521 36.20 -71.60 24.24
CA SER A 521 37.45 -71.58 23.48
C SER A 521 38.60 -72.07 24.36
N ASP A 522 39.48 -72.88 23.80
CA ASP A 522 40.80 -73.21 24.37
C ASP A 522 41.93 -72.31 23.81
N GLY A 523 41.57 -71.23 23.10
CA GLY A 523 42.50 -70.34 22.40
C GLY A 523 42.94 -70.84 21.02
N SER A 524 42.46 -71.99 20.56
CA SER A 524 42.73 -72.50 19.20
C SER A 524 41.72 -71.98 18.16
N ALA A 525 41.95 -72.35 16.88
CA ALA A 525 41.02 -72.09 15.78
C ALA A 525 39.62 -72.75 15.94
N CYS A 526 39.40 -73.54 17.00
CA CYS A 526 38.12 -74.18 17.31
C CYS A 526 37.14 -73.28 18.08
N ALA A 527 37.57 -72.08 18.49
CA ALA A 527 36.78 -71.14 19.27
C ALA A 527 35.36 -70.98 18.71
N GLY A 528 34.36 -71.04 19.59
CA GLY A 528 32.98 -70.80 19.17
C GLY A 528 32.77 -69.34 18.74
N VAL A 529 31.91 -69.15 17.75
CA VAL A 529 31.47 -67.82 17.29
C VAL A 529 29.97 -67.83 17.04
N CYS A 530 29.33 -66.69 17.28
CA CYS A 530 27.99 -66.42 16.79
C CYS A 530 28.03 -66.35 15.25
N ASN A 531 27.06 -66.98 14.59
CA ASN A 531 27.07 -67.16 13.14
C ASN A 531 26.10 -66.25 12.37
N GLY A 532 25.38 -65.35 13.07
CA GLY A 532 24.39 -64.45 12.48
C GLY A 532 23.09 -65.12 12.02
N SER A 533 22.84 -66.38 12.39
CA SER A 533 21.64 -67.12 11.96
C SER A 533 20.87 -67.79 13.10
N ASP A 534 21.53 -68.22 14.17
CA ASP A 534 20.90 -68.62 15.43
C ASP A 534 21.39 -67.68 16.54
N GLY A 535 20.45 -67.07 17.27
CA GLY A 535 20.73 -66.20 18.40
C GLY A 535 20.88 -66.96 19.72
N ALA A 536 20.38 -68.21 19.80
CA ALA A 536 20.33 -68.93 21.07
C ALA A 536 21.72 -69.37 21.56
N SER A 537 22.62 -69.79 20.66
CA SER A 537 23.88 -70.45 21.03
C SER A 537 25.02 -70.20 20.04
N CYS A 538 26.27 -70.38 20.52
CA CYS A 538 27.47 -70.28 19.68
C CYS A 538 27.63 -71.47 18.72
N PHE A 539 28.11 -71.20 17.51
CA PHE A 539 28.52 -72.20 16.54
C PHE A 539 30.00 -72.56 16.71
N TYR A 540 30.35 -73.85 16.56
CA TYR A 540 31.71 -74.37 16.77
C TYR A 540 32.27 -75.05 15.52
N ALA A 541 33.59 -74.93 15.30
CA ALA A 541 34.27 -75.56 14.18
C ALA A 541 34.23 -77.10 14.24
N GLY A 542 33.97 -77.73 13.09
CA GLY A 542 33.86 -79.17 12.94
C GLY A 542 35.22 -79.90 12.91
N ASN A 543 35.17 -81.24 12.97
CA ASN A 543 36.36 -82.11 13.04
C ASN A 543 37.19 -82.16 11.75
N ASP A 544 36.80 -81.40 10.73
CA ASP A 544 37.53 -81.14 9.50
C ASP A 544 38.56 -80.00 9.67
N VAL A 545 38.31 -79.05 10.58
CA VAL A 545 39.19 -77.90 10.86
C VAL A 545 40.42 -78.32 11.67
N GLU A 546 41.61 -78.02 11.14
CA GLU A 546 42.89 -78.20 11.82
C GLU A 546 43.16 -77.04 12.79
N CYS A 547 43.49 -77.36 14.02
CA CYS A 547 43.64 -76.41 15.13
C CYS A 547 45.05 -76.36 15.73
N ARG A 548 45.91 -77.30 15.33
CA ARG A 548 47.33 -77.36 15.70
C ARG A 548 48.07 -78.10 14.59
N ALA A 549 49.11 -77.49 14.02
CA ALA A 549 49.94 -78.14 13.00
C ALA A 549 50.84 -79.24 13.59
N ALA A 550 51.21 -80.22 12.76
CA ALA A 550 52.25 -81.19 13.10
C ALA A 550 53.63 -80.52 13.17
N SER A 551 54.45 -80.91 14.16
CA SER A 551 55.77 -80.32 14.40
C SER A 551 56.73 -81.32 15.02
N CYS A 552 58.03 -81.21 14.74
CA CYS A 552 59.05 -82.02 15.43
C CYS A 552 60.14 -81.11 15.99
N SER A 553 60.36 -81.16 17.30
CA SER A 553 61.43 -80.41 17.97
C SER A 553 61.96 -81.17 19.17
N ALA A 554 63.23 -80.95 19.53
CA ALA A 554 63.91 -81.61 20.66
C ALA A 554 63.78 -83.16 20.69
N GLY A 555 63.68 -83.80 19.52
CA GLY A 555 63.54 -85.27 19.42
C GLY A 555 62.14 -85.81 19.69
N ILE A 556 61.11 -84.95 19.72
CA ILE A 556 59.70 -85.35 19.84
C ILE A 556 58.88 -84.76 18.68
N ALA A 557 58.20 -85.64 17.93
CA ALA A 557 57.18 -85.27 16.95
C ALA A 557 55.80 -85.16 17.63
N THR A 558 55.12 -84.03 17.45
CA THR A 558 53.74 -83.80 17.88
C THR A 558 52.82 -83.83 16.67
N LEU A 559 51.76 -84.64 16.71
CA LEU A 559 50.79 -84.77 15.62
C LEU A 559 49.84 -83.57 15.55
N ALA A 560 49.35 -83.31 14.32
CA ALA A 560 48.35 -82.29 14.05
C ALA A 560 47.06 -82.56 14.84
N GLY A 561 46.49 -81.50 15.42
CA GLY A 561 45.22 -81.52 16.15
C GLY A 561 44.07 -81.03 15.27
N LYS A 562 42.89 -81.61 15.48
CA LYS A 562 41.64 -81.18 14.83
C LYS A 562 40.59 -80.78 15.87
N CYS A 563 39.67 -79.90 15.50
CA CYS A 563 38.60 -79.50 16.41
C CYS A 563 37.71 -80.69 16.79
N ILE A 564 37.07 -80.60 17.96
CA ILE A 564 36.15 -81.62 18.47
C ILE A 564 34.71 -81.09 18.63
N GLY A 565 34.34 -80.01 17.91
CA GLY A 565 32.98 -79.48 17.86
C GLY A 565 32.46 -78.76 19.11
N THR A 566 33.31 -78.48 20.10
CA THR A 566 32.91 -77.96 21.43
C THR A 566 33.67 -76.71 21.88
N GLY A 567 34.45 -76.09 21.00
CA GLY A 567 35.33 -74.96 21.32
C GLY A 567 36.79 -75.36 21.55
N SER A 568 37.12 -76.65 21.46
CA SER A 568 38.45 -77.17 21.77
C SER A 568 39.09 -77.99 20.65
N CYS A 569 40.42 -78.01 20.67
CA CYS A 569 41.30 -78.78 19.82
C CYS A 569 41.54 -80.18 20.41
N SER A 570 41.77 -81.19 19.57
CA SER A 570 42.09 -82.54 20.04
C SER A 570 43.41 -82.55 20.83
N GLY A 571 43.46 -83.40 21.86
CA GLY A 571 44.59 -83.46 22.81
C GLY A 571 45.95 -83.68 22.14
N LEU A 572 47.03 -83.32 22.84
CA LEU A 572 48.39 -83.50 22.37
C LEU A 572 48.72 -84.99 22.19
N GLN A 573 49.22 -85.35 21.02
CA GLN A 573 49.74 -86.69 20.71
C GLN A 573 51.20 -86.56 20.28
N GLN A 574 52.10 -87.28 20.97
CA GLN A 574 53.55 -87.12 20.84
C GLN A 574 54.25 -88.48 20.62
N GLN A 575 55.32 -88.45 19.83
CA GLN A 575 56.18 -89.59 19.49
C GLN A 575 57.66 -89.20 19.64
N ALA A 576 58.44 -89.98 20.38
CA ALA A 576 59.88 -89.79 20.49
C ALA A 576 60.62 -90.33 19.25
N CYS A 577 61.69 -89.65 18.83
CA CYS A 577 62.38 -89.91 17.56
C CYS A 577 63.67 -90.75 17.67
N SER A 578 64.26 -90.85 18.87
CA SER A 578 65.49 -91.62 19.12
C SER A 578 65.38 -93.05 18.57
N PRO A 579 66.38 -93.57 17.83
CA PRO A 579 67.76 -93.06 17.68
C PRO A 579 67.95 -91.99 16.57
N PHE A 580 66.89 -91.56 15.89
CA PHE A 580 66.96 -90.53 14.86
C PHE A 580 66.64 -89.14 15.42
N THR A 581 67.16 -88.10 14.76
CA THR A 581 66.77 -86.72 15.05
C THR A 581 65.42 -86.36 14.42
N CYS A 582 64.85 -85.22 14.82
CA CYS A 582 63.66 -84.68 14.16
C CYS A 582 63.93 -84.31 12.70
N GLY A 583 62.98 -84.63 11.82
CA GLY A 583 62.80 -83.96 10.54
C GLY A 583 62.01 -82.65 10.71
N SER A 584 61.44 -82.14 9.63
CA SER A 584 60.69 -80.86 9.65
C SER A 584 59.37 -80.91 10.44
N THR A 585 58.61 -82.00 10.34
CA THR A 585 57.30 -82.16 11.01
C THR A 585 57.09 -83.54 11.65
N ALA A 586 58.01 -84.48 11.46
CA ALA A 586 57.98 -85.83 12.02
C ALA A 586 59.41 -86.34 12.30
N CYS A 587 59.54 -87.47 12.98
CA CYS A 587 60.84 -88.13 13.20
C CYS A 587 61.46 -88.61 11.88
N ASN A 588 62.78 -88.49 11.72
CA ASN A 588 63.47 -89.08 10.57
C ASN A 588 63.42 -90.62 10.64
N GLY A 589 63.23 -91.27 9.50
CA GLY A 589 63.15 -92.75 9.40
C GLY A 589 64.42 -93.43 8.89
N ASN A 590 65.42 -92.65 8.47
CA ASN A 590 66.76 -93.13 8.09
C ASN A 590 67.80 -92.04 8.39
N CYS A 591 69.07 -92.37 8.17
CA CYS A 591 70.16 -91.41 8.10
C CYS A 591 70.94 -91.55 6.79
N THR A 592 71.48 -90.45 6.28
CA THR A 592 72.54 -90.42 5.26
C THR A 592 73.80 -89.72 5.77
N THR A 593 73.71 -89.02 6.91
CA THR A 593 74.79 -88.31 7.60
C THR A 593 74.60 -88.43 9.11
N ASP A 594 75.69 -88.26 9.87
CA ASP A 594 75.68 -88.30 11.34
C ASP A 594 74.71 -87.29 11.97
N ALA A 595 74.48 -86.14 11.33
CA ALA A 595 73.55 -85.11 11.81
C ALA A 595 72.07 -85.57 11.89
N GLN A 596 71.73 -86.69 11.27
CA GLN A 596 70.39 -87.30 11.34
C GLN A 596 70.26 -88.33 12.48
N CYS A 597 71.36 -88.56 13.21
CA CYS A 597 71.45 -89.47 14.35
C CYS A 597 71.60 -88.70 15.67
N GLY A 598 71.26 -89.36 16.78
CA GLY A 598 71.52 -88.81 18.11
C GLY A 598 73.01 -88.58 18.40
N SER A 599 73.30 -87.80 19.44
CA SER A 599 74.66 -87.37 19.77
C SER A 599 75.60 -88.49 20.23
N SER A 600 75.06 -89.66 20.59
CA SER A 600 75.82 -90.87 20.94
C SER A 600 76.08 -91.78 19.72
N GLU A 601 75.53 -91.43 18.55
CA GLU A 601 75.52 -92.26 17.36
C GLU A 601 76.28 -91.63 16.17
N PHE A 602 76.50 -92.46 15.15
CA PHE A 602 76.97 -92.10 13.82
C PHE A 602 76.16 -92.87 12.76
N CYS A 603 76.13 -92.38 11.52
CA CYS A 603 75.32 -92.98 10.47
C CYS A 603 76.09 -94.09 9.73
N ALA A 604 75.59 -95.32 9.80
CA ALA A 604 76.19 -96.48 9.15
C ALA A 604 75.16 -97.26 8.33
N GLY A 605 75.14 -97.01 7.02
CA GLY A 605 74.32 -97.77 6.06
C GLY A 605 72.81 -97.56 6.20
N GLY A 606 72.38 -96.31 6.46
CA GLY A 606 70.96 -95.95 6.63
C GLY A 606 70.47 -95.97 8.08
N VAL A 607 71.28 -96.47 9.02
CA VAL A 607 70.92 -96.70 10.43
C VAL A 607 71.93 -96.02 11.35
N CYS A 608 71.44 -95.38 12.41
CA CYS A 608 72.25 -94.79 13.48
C CYS A 608 72.82 -95.87 14.41
N ARG A 609 74.14 -95.87 14.63
CA ARG A 609 74.87 -96.83 15.49
C ARG A 609 75.74 -96.08 16.50
N GLY A 610 75.96 -96.64 17.70
CA GLY A 610 76.81 -96.00 18.72
C GLY A 610 78.29 -95.92 18.35
N ARG A 611 78.99 -94.87 18.84
CA ARG A 611 80.44 -94.65 18.67
C ARG A 611 81.29 -95.56 19.57
N LEU A 612 82.55 -95.80 19.18
CA LEU A 612 83.52 -96.69 19.85
C LEU A 612 84.24 -96.04 21.04
N ASN A 613 84.66 -96.82 22.03
CA ASN A 613 85.31 -96.36 23.26
C ASN A 613 86.83 -96.26 23.13
N LEU A 614 87.49 -95.65 24.13
CA LEU A 614 88.96 -95.63 24.23
C LEU A 614 89.53 -97.05 24.29
N GLY A 615 90.60 -97.29 23.53
CA GLY A 615 91.24 -98.60 23.37
C GLY A 615 90.59 -99.53 22.33
N ASP A 616 89.39 -99.22 21.82
CA ASP A 616 88.77 -99.99 20.74
C ASP A 616 89.55 -99.82 19.42
N VAL A 617 89.58 -100.87 18.60
CA VAL A 617 90.22 -100.83 17.27
C VAL A 617 89.40 -99.95 16.33
N CYS A 618 90.05 -98.98 15.70
CA CYS A 618 89.43 -98.01 14.81
C CYS A 618 90.14 -97.94 13.46
N THR A 619 89.45 -97.41 12.45
CA THR A 619 90.06 -97.10 11.14
C THR A 619 89.93 -95.64 10.73
N ALA A 620 89.16 -94.84 11.48
CA ALA A 620 89.01 -93.40 11.28
C ALA A 620 88.66 -92.70 12.60
N ASP A 621 89.11 -91.45 12.75
CA ASP A 621 88.89 -90.59 13.91
C ASP A 621 87.42 -90.51 14.35
N GLU A 622 86.49 -90.38 13.38
CA GLU A 622 85.05 -90.19 13.61
C GLU A 622 84.36 -91.38 14.30
N GLN A 623 84.95 -92.58 14.22
CA GLN A 623 84.41 -93.79 14.86
C GLN A 623 84.57 -93.74 16.39
N CYS A 624 85.55 -93.00 16.89
CA CYS A 624 85.93 -92.94 18.30
C CYS A 624 85.15 -91.85 19.05
N LEU A 625 84.70 -92.15 20.28
CA LEU A 625 84.04 -91.20 21.17
C LEU A 625 84.94 -89.99 21.49
N GLY A 626 86.26 -90.20 21.53
CA GLY A 626 87.28 -89.16 21.71
C GLY A 626 87.73 -88.46 20.42
N GLY A 627 87.32 -88.92 19.25
CA GLY A 627 87.68 -88.30 17.96
C GLY A 627 89.12 -88.50 17.48
N PHE A 628 89.89 -89.42 18.08
CA PHE A 628 91.27 -89.71 17.67
C PHE A 628 91.50 -91.21 17.49
N CYS A 629 91.87 -91.61 16.28
CA CYS A 629 92.31 -92.97 15.95
C CYS A 629 93.84 -92.95 15.75
N THR A 630 94.59 -93.26 16.82
CA THR A 630 96.06 -93.17 16.85
C THR A 630 96.67 -94.55 17.07
N ASP A 631 97.72 -94.89 16.33
CA ASP A 631 98.39 -96.20 16.36
C ASP A 631 97.43 -97.41 16.17
N GLY A 632 96.27 -97.19 15.52
CA GLY A 632 95.24 -98.20 15.22
C GLY A 632 94.17 -98.39 16.29
N VAL A 633 94.19 -97.60 17.37
CA VAL A 633 93.22 -97.66 18.48
C VAL A 633 92.64 -96.28 18.81
N CYS A 634 91.42 -96.26 19.35
CA CYS A 634 90.79 -95.03 19.81
C CYS A 634 91.58 -94.46 21.00
N CYS A 635 92.27 -93.35 20.78
CA CYS A 635 93.13 -92.70 21.74
C CYS A 635 92.44 -91.50 22.40
N ALA A 636 92.82 -91.17 23.62
CA ALA A 636 92.29 -90.00 24.34
C ALA A 636 92.75 -88.67 23.72
N GLU A 637 93.89 -88.68 23.04
CA GLU A 637 94.54 -87.54 22.40
C GLU A 637 95.42 -88.01 21.23
N ARG A 638 96.04 -87.10 20.48
CA ARG A 638 97.04 -87.47 19.46
C ARG A 638 98.40 -87.65 20.10
N CYS A 639 99.03 -88.81 19.91
CA CYS A 639 100.45 -88.99 20.19
C CYS A 639 101.26 -88.36 19.07
N ASP A 640 101.84 -87.18 19.30
CA ASP A 640 102.60 -86.45 18.29
C ASP A 640 104.12 -86.55 18.49
N GLY A 641 104.61 -86.87 19.69
CA GLY A 641 106.04 -86.99 20.00
C GLY A 641 106.74 -88.16 19.31
N GLN A 642 108.05 -88.03 19.06
CA GLN A 642 108.89 -88.99 18.35
C GLN A 642 109.04 -90.31 19.13
N CYS A 643 109.24 -90.24 20.44
CA CYS A 643 109.36 -91.35 21.38
C CYS A 643 108.02 -91.60 22.12
N GLN A 644 106.86 -91.49 21.45
CA GLN A 644 105.53 -91.76 22.01
C GLN A 644 104.73 -92.86 21.27
N SER A 645 103.81 -93.55 21.97
CA SER A 645 102.79 -94.43 21.36
C SER A 645 101.51 -94.56 22.21
N CYS A 646 100.36 -94.81 21.55
CA CYS A 646 99.06 -95.04 22.17
C CYS A 646 98.59 -96.52 22.15
N ASN A 647 99.35 -97.40 21.49
CA ASN A 647 99.05 -98.84 21.38
C ASN A 647 100.03 -99.67 22.22
N GLU A 648 100.36 -99.19 23.41
CA GLU A 648 101.16 -99.95 24.37
C GLU A 648 100.26 -100.98 25.08
N PRO A 649 100.66 -102.27 25.19
CA PRO A 649 99.77 -103.36 25.66
C PRO A 649 99.13 -103.20 27.05
N ALA A 650 99.64 -102.29 27.88
CA ALA A 650 99.13 -102.00 29.22
C ALA A 650 98.49 -100.60 29.36
N ALA A 651 98.46 -99.80 28.29
CA ALA A 651 97.98 -98.41 28.27
C ALA A 651 97.23 -98.05 26.97
N ALA A 652 96.69 -99.04 26.25
CA ALA A 652 95.98 -98.84 25.00
C ALA A 652 94.86 -97.80 25.13
N GLY A 653 94.90 -96.77 24.30
CA GLY A 653 94.00 -95.61 24.37
C GLY A 653 94.54 -94.41 25.17
N SER A 654 95.74 -94.48 25.74
CA SER A 654 96.45 -93.36 26.39
C SER A 654 97.87 -93.21 25.85
N CYS A 655 98.33 -91.97 25.66
CA CYS A 655 99.65 -91.70 25.08
C CYS A 655 100.80 -91.86 26.08
N GLN A 656 101.81 -92.67 25.76
CA GLN A 656 102.94 -93.00 26.65
C GLN A 656 104.30 -92.73 26.00
N ILE A 657 105.29 -92.32 26.81
CA ILE A 657 106.70 -92.12 26.39
C ILE A 657 107.46 -93.47 26.48
N ILE A 658 108.31 -93.77 25.50
CA ILE A 658 109.03 -95.06 25.37
C ILE A 658 110.56 -94.93 25.42
N ILE A 659 111.24 -95.99 25.85
CA ILE A 659 112.70 -96.16 25.78
C ILE A 659 113.06 -96.98 24.53
N GLY A 660 114.13 -96.61 23.83
CA GLY A 660 114.69 -97.37 22.70
C GLY A 660 114.46 -96.73 21.33
N ALA A 661 113.95 -97.50 20.37
CA ALA A 661 113.66 -97.01 19.03
C ALA A 661 112.21 -96.49 18.91
N PRO A 662 111.97 -95.34 18.25
CA PRO A 662 110.63 -94.84 17.90
C PRO A 662 109.71 -95.89 17.26
N ARG A 663 108.43 -95.89 17.65
CA ARG A 663 107.37 -96.77 17.11
C ARG A 663 106.45 -96.03 16.14
N GLY A 664 105.49 -96.73 15.54
CA GLY A 664 104.45 -96.12 14.68
C GLY A 664 104.95 -95.52 13.37
N GLY A 665 106.17 -95.87 12.91
CA GLY A 665 106.77 -95.30 11.70
C GLY A 665 107.35 -93.88 11.88
N ARG A 666 107.48 -93.41 13.12
CA ARG A 666 108.08 -92.12 13.47
C ARG A 666 109.57 -92.07 13.12
N GLN A 667 110.09 -90.86 12.88
CA GLN A 667 111.48 -90.62 12.50
C GLN A 667 112.46 -91.16 13.56
N ALA A 668 113.65 -91.62 13.16
CA ALA A 668 114.69 -92.09 14.08
C ALA A 668 115.55 -90.95 14.67
N CYS A 669 116.18 -91.20 15.83
CA CYS A 669 117.22 -90.34 16.41
C CYS A 669 118.41 -90.17 15.44
N SER A 670 119.07 -89.01 15.45
CA SER A 670 120.04 -88.60 14.42
C SER A 670 121.52 -88.93 14.75
N GLY A 671 122.38 -88.86 13.74
CA GLY A 671 123.85 -88.96 13.83
C GLY A 671 124.45 -90.01 12.89
N PHE A 672 125.75 -89.90 12.58
CA PHE A 672 126.41 -90.76 11.59
C PHE A 672 127.69 -91.41 12.15
N GLY A 673 127.89 -92.70 11.84
CA GLY A 673 129.05 -93.46 12.30
C GLY A 673 129.17 -93.49 13.84
N PRO A 674 130.36 -93.30 14.42
CA PRO A 674 130.57 -93.38 15.87
C PRO A 674 129.94 -92.24 16.69
N CYS A 675 129.27 -91.24 16.08
CA CYS A 675 128.67 -90.09 16.76
C CYS A 675 127.10 -90.09 16.69
N ALA A 676 126.41 -91.22 16.89
CA ALA A 676 124.92 -91.38 16.76
C ALA A 676 124.16 -91.64 18.10
N SER A 677 122.81 -91.47 18.12
CA SER A 677 121.95 -91.32 19.33
C SER A 677 120.70 -92.23 19.43
N THR A 678 120.05 -92.35 20.62
CA THR A 678 118.83 -93.19 20.90
C THR A 678 117.85 -92.56 21.91
N CYS A 679 116.54 -92.92 21.92
CA CYS A 679 115.55 -92.42 22.91
C CYS A 679 115.83 -92.98 24.32
N ILE A 680 115.88 -92.09 25.32
CA ILE A 680 116.25 -92.43 26.72
C ILE A 680 115.06 -92.50 27.70
N GLY A 681 113.84 -92.19 27.24
CA GLY A 681 112.58 -92.38 27.98
C GLY A 681 112.25 -91.35 29.06
N ASP A 682 112.92 -90.20 29.06
CA ASP A 682 112.69 -89.08 29.97
C ASP A 682 111.74 -88.02 29.41
N GLN A 683 111.72 -87.84 28.09
CA GLN A 683 110.92 -86.86 27.34
C GLN A 683 110.38 -87.47 26.05
N ALA A 684 109.34 -86.85 25.48
CA ALA A 684 108.69 -87.31 24.25
C ALA A 684 109.59 -87.25 23.00
N ASP A 685 110.66 -86.45 23.00
CA ASP A 685 111.48 -86.15 21.81
C ASP A 685 113.01 -86.12 22.09
N ALA A 686 113.50 -86.78 23.15
CA ALA A 686 114.92 -86.67 23.58
C ALA A 686 115.82 -87.83 23.10
N CYS A 687 116.92 -87.47 22.42
CA CYS A 687 118.03 -88.35 22.01
C CYS A 687 119.40 -87.73 22.42
N GLN A 688 120.40 -88.53 22.80
CA GLN A 688 121.70 -88.05 23.34
C GLN A 688 122.93 -88.40 22.47
N PHE A 689 123.90 -87.47 22.33
CA PHE A 689 125.03 -87.52 21.36
C PHE A 689 126.45 -87.55 22.00
N PRO A 690 127.49 -88.12 21.32
CA PRO A 690 128.92 -88.06 21.74
C PRO A 690 129.71 -86.80 21.32
N ASP A 691 130.82 -86.49 22.02
CA ASP A 691 131.55 -85.20 21.97
C ASP A 691 132.94 -85.17 21.29
N SER A 692 133.66 -84.03 21.45
CA SER A 692 134.94 -83.72 20.81
C SER A 692 136.17 -84.46 21.35
N SER A 693 136.00 -85.36 22.31
CA SER A 693 137.02 -86.36 22.66
C SER A 693 137.26 -87.41 21.55
N THR A 694 136.47 -87.37 20.47
CA THR A 694 136.50 -88.34 19.35
C THR A 694 137.06 -87.69 18.05
N GLU A 695 138.21 -88.17 17.56
CA GLU A 695 138.92 -87.64 16.36
C GLU A 695 138.36 -88.16 15.00
N CYS A 696 138.60 -87.40 13.92
CA CYS A 696 138.12 -87.75 12.57
C CYS A 696 138.84 -87.20 11.29
N GLY A 697 140.02 -86.51 11.30
CA GLY A 697 140.75 -86.15 10.03
C GLY A 697 142.07 -85.31 10.11
N VAL A 698 142.72 -84.95 8.97
CA VAL A 698 144.06 -84.25 8.82
C VAL A 698 144.10 -83.13 7.71
N GLY A 699 145.17 -82.29 7.54
CA GLY A 699 145.17 -81.05 6.67
C GLY A 699 146.42 -80.70 5.77
N VAL A 700 146.26 -79.77 4.79
CA VAL A 700 147.13 -79.41 3.60
C VAL A 700 146.91 -77.95 3.07
N CYS A 701 147.74 -77.40 2.15
CA CYS A 701 147.54 -76.08 1.47
C CYS A 701 147.79 -76.05 -0.07
N SER A 702 147.07 -75.21 -0.82
CA SER A 702 147.31 -74.90 -2.25
C SER A 702 146.45 -73.75 -2.78
N ASN A 703 146.83 -73.14 -3.91
CA ASN A 703 146.05 -72.12 -4.65
C ASN A 703 145.56 -70.93 -3.80
N GLY A 704 146.25 -70.60 -2.73
CA GLY A 704 145.87 -69.53 -1.82
C GLY A 704 145.03 -69.97 -0.60
N VAL A 705 145.03 -71.24 -0.17
CA VAL A 705 144.27 -71.73 1.02
C VAL A 705 145.02 -72.84 1.80
N SER A 706 145.03 -72.84 3.14
CA SER A 706 145.69 -73.84 4.06
C SER A 706 144.76 -74.43 5.16
N THR A 707 145.00 -75.65 5.70
CA THR A 707 144.10 -76.41 6.62
C THR A 707 144.74 -77.25 7.77
N ASN A 708 143.99 -77.51 8.87
CA ASN A 708 144.39 -78.24 10.12
C ASN A 708 143.47 -79.47 10.48
N PRO A 709 143.93 -80.53 11.21
CA PRO A 709 143.15 -81.73 11.62
C PRO A 709 141.74 -81.58 12.29
N ALA A 710 140.94 -82.67 12.34
CA ALA A 710 139.47 -82.68 12.55
C ALA A 710 138.91 -83.61 13.69
N THR A 711 137.80 -83.23 14.35
CA THR A 711 137.16 -83.91 15.54
C THR A 711 135.60 -83.83 15.57
N CYS A 712 134.89 -84.72 16.29
CA CYS A 712 133.41 -84.64 16.47
C CYS A 712 132.97 -83.40 17.31
N ASN A 713 131.73 -82.92 17.14
CA ASN A 713 131.26 -81.63 17.69
C ASN A 713 130.27 -81.69 18.87
N GLY A 714 129.93 -82.86 19.41
CA GLY A 714 128.84 -82.98 20.40
C GLY A 714 127.42 -82.96 19.80
N GLY A 715 127.28 -82.63 18.52
CA GLY A 715 126.03 -82.64 17.74
C GLY A 715 126.03 -83.71 16.65
N GLY A 716 126.67 -84.85 16.90
CA GLY A 716 126.69 -86.01 16.01
C GLY A 716 127.43 -85.83 14.68
N THR A 717 128.28 -84.81 14.55
CA THR A 717 128.96 -84.45 13.28
C THR A 717 130.48 -84.34 13.48
N CYS A 718 131.27 -84.84 12.51
CA CYS A 718 132.70 -84.59 12.41
C CYS A 718 132.96 -83.19 11.83
N LEU A 719 133.77 -82.36 12.49
CA LEU A 719 134.11 -81.01 12.02
C LEU A 719 135.21 -81.06 10.95
N PRO A 720 135.02 -80.43 9.78
CA PRO A 720 136.04 -80.39 8.74
C PRO A 720 137.26 -79.54 9.12
N PRO A 721 138.42 -79.79 8.51
CA PRO A 721 139.65 -79.05 8.76
C PRO A 721 139.53 -77.57 8.32
N THR A 722 139.89 -76.62 9.18
CA THR A 722 139.61 -75.18 8.94
C THR A 722 140.49 -74.56 7.85
N GLU A 723 139.87 -74.07 6.77
CA GLU A 723 140.52 -73.36 5.66
C GLU A 723 140.85 -71.88 5.98
N GLY A 724 142.07 -71.45 5.64
CA GLY A 724 142.50 -70.04 5.69
C GLY A 724 143.01 -69.54 4.32
N VAL A 725 142.34 -68.53 3.75
CA VAL A 725 142.61 -67.96 2.43
C VAL A 725 143.71 -66.88 2.49
N CYS A 726 144.59 -66.79 1.49
CA CYS A 726 145.78 -65.94 1.54
C CYS A 726 145.56 -64.47 1.11
N GLU A 727 144.44 -64.14 0.47
CA GLU A 727 144.17 -62.80 -0.08
C GLU A 727 144.24 -61.69 1.01
N PRO A 728 144.97 -60.57 0.78
CA PRO A 728 145.45 -60.04 -0.49
C PRO A 728 146.75 -60.67 -1.04
N TYR A 729 147.35 -61.62 -0.34
CA TYR A 729 148.61 -62.29 -0.69
C TYR A 729 148.39 -63.66 -1.37
N VAL A 730 149.49 -64.36 -1.68
CA VAL A 730 149.51 -65.71 -2.28
C VAL A 730 150.09 -66.77 -1.34
N CYS A 731 150.12 -68.06 -1.74
CA CYS A 731 150.80 -69.12 -0.99
C CYS A 731 152.33 -68.93 -0.94
N ASP A 732 152.99 -69.55 0.04
CA ASP A 732 154.42 -69.77 -0.03
C ASP A 732 154.83 -70.73 -1.17
N SER A 733 156.13 -70.83 -1.42
CA SER A 733 156.70 -71.67 -2.48
C SER A 733 156.69 -73.19 -2.17
N PHE A 734 156.14 -73.62 -1.03
CA PHE A 734 156.06 -75.03 -0.64
C PHE A 734 154.63 -75.60 -0.68
N GLY A 735 153.61 -74.75 -0.60
CA GLY A 735 152.21 -75.21 -0.58
C GLY A 735 151.79 -75.76 0.77
N GLU A 736 152.23 -75.13 1.87
CA GLU A 736 151.77 -75.48 3.22
C GLU A 736 151.01 -74.33 3.91
N ARG A 737 151.24 -73.07 3.54
CA ARG A 737 150.66 -71.89 4.20
C ARG A 737 150.67 -70.63 3.34
N CYS A 738 149.99 -69.58 3.83
CA CYS A 738 149.85 -68.27 3.19
C CYS A 738 150.98 -67.29 3.52
N LEU A 739 151.29 -66.40 2.57
CA LEU A 739 152.07 -65.19 2.80
C LEU A 739 151.21 -64.10 3.48
N THR A 740 151.86 -63.09 4.06
CA THR A 740 151.21 -62.05 4.89
C THR A 740 151.76 -60.63 4.69
N GLU A 741 152.72 -60.42 3.78
CA GLU A 741 153.35 -59.11 3.46
C GLU A 741 153.69 -59.04 1.96
N CYS A 742 153.78 -57.83 1.37
CA CYS A 742 154.17 -57.64 -0.04
C CYS A 742 155.44 -56.79 -0.18
N THR A 743 156.31 -57.17 -1.13
CA THR A 743 157.50 -56.41 -1.56
C THR A 743 157.36 -55.91 -3.00
N SER A 744 156.50 -56.56 -3.78
CA SER A 744 156.19 -56.23 -5.17
C SER A 744 154.71 -56.51 -5.46
N ASN A 745 154.21 -55.99 -6.59
CA ASN A 745 152.85 -56.29 -7.06
C ASN A 745 152.64 -57.77 -7.46
N ALA A 746 153.68 -58.62 -7.46
CA ALA A 746 153.55 -60.06 -7.69
C ALA A 746 153.20 -60.85 -6.41
N ASP A 747 153.49 -60.29 -5.23
CA ASP A 747 153.12 -60.88 -3.94
C ASP A 747 151.65 -60.64 -3.60
N CYS A 748 151.05 -59.63 -4.26
CA CYS A 748 149.63 -59.28 -4.18
C CYS A 748 148.80 -59.99 -5.24
N LYS A 749 147.56 -60.35 -4.90
CA LYS A 749 146.55 -60.81 -5.84
C LYS A 749 146.16 -59.70 -6.82
N ALA A 750 145.94 -60.05 -8.08
CA ALA A 750 145.57 -59.12 -9.14
C ALA A 750 144.33 -58.28 -8.78
N GLY A 751 144.42 -56.95 -8.96
CA GLY A 751 143.39 -55.98 -8.55
C GLY A 751 143.78 -55.13 -7.34
N PHE A 752 144.83 -55.51 -6.62
CA PHE A 752 145.43 -54.71 -5.55
C PHE A 752 146.88 -54.31 -5.90
N GLU A 753 147.28 -53.09 -5.56
CA GLU A 753 148.67 -52.62 -5.73
C GLU A 753 149.40 -52.56 -4.39
N CYS A 754 150.66 -53.01 -4.34
CA CYS A 754 151.48 -53.00 -3.13
C CYS A 754 151.91 -51.56 -2.81
N GLN A 755 151.29 -50.95 -1.80
CA GLN A 755 151.69 -49.66 -1.24
C GLN A 755 152.15 -49.87 0.20
N GLY A 756 153.46 -49.77 0.44
CA GLY A 756 154.04 -49.80 1.79
C GLY A 756 153.73 -51.09 2.57
N SER A 757 154.03 -52.25 1.97
CA SER A 757 153.83 -53.63 2.50
C SER A 757 152.40 -54.19 2.58
N ALA A 758 151.38 -53.42 2.18
CA ALA A 758 150.00 -53.88 2.04
C ALA A 758 149.44 -53.62 0.62
N CYS A 759 148.41 -54.37 0.20
CA CYS A 759 147.81 -54.26 -1.13
C CYS A 759 146.44 -53.52 -1.10
N VAL A 760 146.19 -52.49 -1.94
CA VAL A 760 145.02 -51.55 -1.83
C VAL A 760 144.35 -51.13 -3.17
N VAL A 761 143.25 -50.33 -3.13
CA VAL A 761 142.31 -49.98 -4.25
C VAL A 761 141.95 -48.45 -4.29
N PRO A 762 141.63 -47.78 -5.43
CA PRO A 762 141.53 -46.30 -5.51
C PRO A 762 140.12 -45.67 -5.74
N GLY A 763 139.50 -45.13 -4.67
CA GLY A 763 138.36 -44.17 -4.69
C GLY A 763 136.94 -44.76 -4.84
N SER A 764 135.81 -44.03 -4.66
CA SER A 764 135.51 -42.70 -4.06
C SER A 764 134.00 -42.58 -3.73
N GLY A 765 133.57 -41.71 -2.80
CA GLY A 765 132.15 -41.44 -2.44
C GLY A 765 131.66 -40.03 -2.81
N GLY A 766 130.39 -39.60 -2.63
CA GLY A 766 129.16 -40.21 -2.06
C GLY A 766 127.92 -39.37 -2.51
N SER A 767 126.68 -39.44 -1.98
CA SER A 767 126.04 -40.15 -0.85
C SER A 767 124.51 -40.31 -1.10
N GLY A 768 123.71 -40.85 -0.15
CA GLY A 768 122.29 -41.26 -0.35
C GLY A 768 121.21 -40.31 0.21
N GLY A 769 119.90 -40.66 0.24
CA GLY A 769 119.16 -41.87 -0.17
C GLY A 769 117.70 -41.78 0.37
N GLY A 770 116.69 -42.56 -0.02
CA GLY A 770 116.53 -43.64 -1.00
C GLY A 770 115.03 -43.94 -1.21
N ALA A 771 114.65 -44.71 -2.23
CA ALA A 771 113.25 -44.90 -2.67
C ALA A 771 112.85 -46.37 -2.88
N GLY A 772 111.55 -46.64 -2.96
CA GLY A 772 110.96 -47.70 -3.79
C GLY A 772 110.85 -49.11 -3.18
N THR A 773 110.04 -50.05 -3.73
CA THR A 773 109.01 -50.00 -4.80
C THR A 773 108.19 -51.30 -4.84
N GLY A 774 106.96 -51.24 -5.36
CA GLY A 774 106.38 -52.24 -6.28
C GLY A 774 105.59 -53.42 -5.68
N GLY A 775 104.51 -53.95 -6.28
CA GLY A 775 103.72 -53.51 -7.44
C GLY A 775 103.69 -54.52 -8.61
N SER A 776 102.55 -55.20 -8.82
CA SER A 776 102.01 -55.83 -10.05
C SER A 776 100.81 -56.75 -9.70
N ALA A 777 99.84 -57.13 -10.55
CA ALA A 777 99.05 -56.48 -11.61
C ALA A 777 98.41 -57.59 -12.50
N GLY A 778 97.12 -57.41 -12.88
CA GLY A 778 96.42 -58.14 -13.95
C GLY A 778 95.57 -59.35 -13.52
N ALA A 779 94.60 -59.85 -14.31
CA ALA A 779 93.82 -59.29 -15.44
C ALA A 779 92.72 -60.32 -15.86
N ALA A 780 91.87 -59.99 -16.85
CA ALA A 780 90.96 -60.89 -17.61
C ALA A 780 89.71 -61.43 -16.85
N THR A 781 88.48 -60.91 -17.05
CA THR A 781 87.51 -61.07 -18.19
C THR A 781 86.75 -62.40 -18.26
N GLY A 782 85.40 -62.33 -18.30
CA GLY A 782 84.55 -63.30 -19.00
C GLY A 782 83.28 -63.74 -18.27
N GLY A 783 82.18 -63.94 -19.01
CA GLY A 783 81.11 -64.88 -18.65
C GLY A 783 79.76 -64.31 -18.19
N SER A 784 78.92 -63.90 -19.14
CA SER A 784 77.50 -63.55 -18.88
C SER A 784 76.61 -64.79 -18.69
N SER A 785 75.79 -64.83 -17.64
CA SER A 785 74.45 -65.47 -17.54
C SER A 785 73.94 -65.27 -16.09
N SER A 786 72.65 -65.10 -15.78
CA SER A 786 71.42 -65.13 -16.59
C SER A 786 70.26 -64.42 -15.86
N GLY A 787 69.24 -63.95 -16.61
CA GLY A 787 67.99 -63.36 -16.08
C GLY A 787 68.13 -61.92 -15.54
N GLY A 788 67.48 -60.88 -16.06
CA GLY A 788 66.27 -60.80 -16.90
C GLY A 788 65.01 -60.72 -16.03
N SER A 789 64.01 -59.87 -16.30
CA SER A 789 63.81 -58.88 -17.36
C SER A 789 62.73 -57.86 -16.94
N ALA A 790 62.58 -56.77 -17.70
CA ALA A 790 61.65 -55.64 -17.50
C ALA A 790 61.96 -54.73 -16.29
N GLY A 791 61.77 -53.41 -16.37
CA GLY A 791 61.28 -52.62 -17.50
C GLY A 791 60.29 -51.55 -17.04
N VAL A 792 60.71 -50.28 -17.19
CA VAL A 792 59.99 -49.14 -17.81
C VAL A 792 58.45 -49.16 -17.74
N GLY A 793 57.76 -48.09 -17.32
CA GLY A 793 58.21 -46.74 -16.93
C GLY A 793 57.17 -46.12 -15.97
N ASN A 794 56.97 -44.81 -15.87
CA ASN A 794 57.65 -43.63 -16.42
C ASN A 794 57.33 -42.47 -15.43
N GLY A 795 58.16 -41.46 -15.19
CA GLY A 795 58.21 -40.28 -16.07
C GLY A 795 56.83 -39.66 -16.24
N GLY A 796 56.43 -38.54 -15.61
CA GLY A 796 57.21 -37.48 -14.96
C GLY A 796 57.12 -36.19 -15.78
N SER A 797 56.53 -35.13 -15.20
CA SER A 797 56.41 -33.76 -15.72
C SER A 797 55.63 -33.56 -17.04
N GLY A 798 54.98 -32.39 -17.18
CA GLY A 798 54.41 -31.99 -18.47
C GLY A 798 53.37 -30.86 -18.38
N ASN A 799 53.83 -29.62 -18.58
CA ASN A 799 52.97 -28.46 -18.88
C ASN A 799 52.95 -28.23 -20.41
N THR A 800 52.02 -27.39 -20.90
CA THR A 800 51.98 -26.68 -22.20
C THR A 800 51.44 -27.39 -23.47
N GLY A 801 50.76 -26.58 -24.31
CA GLY A 801 50.28 -26.89 -25.67
C GLY A 801 48.82 -27.37 -25.73
N GLY A 802 47.86 -26.82 -26.49
CA GLY A 802 47.87 -25.68 -27.42
C GLY A 802 47.45 -26.10 -28.85
N THR A 803 46.42 -25.44 -29.43
CA THR A 803 46.01 -25.43 -30.87
C THR A 803 45.61 -26.78 -31.50
N ASP A 804 44.60 -26.96 -32.37
CA ASP A 804 43.73 -26.06 -33.16
C ASP A 804 42.32 -26.69 -33.44
N ALA A 805 41.45 -25.92 -34.12
CA ALA A 805 40.14 -26.17 -34.77
C ALA A 805 39.70 -27.65 -35.05
N ASP A 806 38.40 -28.00 -35.06
CA ASP A 806 37.42 -27.53 -36.06
C ASP A 806 35.91 -27.85 -35.78
N ALA A 807 35.02 -27.23 -36.57
CA ALA A 807 33.59 -27.51 -36.82
C ALA A 807 32.48 -27.25 -35.74
N GLY A 808 31.52 -26.37 -36.09
CA GLY A 808 30.14 -26.29 -35.52
C GLY A 808 29.12 -27.01 -36.44
N PRO A 809 27.81 -26.65 -36.51
CA PRO A 809 27.02 -25.60 -35.84
C PRO A 809 25.97 -26.20 -34.84
N ASP A 810 25.01 -25.51 -34.17
CA ASP A 810 24.01 -24.56 -34.67
C ASP A 810 23.30 -23.70 -33.58
N ALA A 811 22.61 -22.65 -34.06
CA ALA A 811 21.72 -21.65 -33.42
C ALA A 811 21.32 -21.73 -31.91
N GLY A 812 21.16 -20.61 -31.18
CA GLY A 812 21.33 -19.19 -31.54
C GLY A 812 20.63 -18.24 -30.57
N THR A 813 21.36 -17.26 -30.00
CA THR A 813 20.80 -16.10 -29.28
C THR A 813 21.59 -14.82 -29.59
N SER A 814 20.88 -13.69 -29.65
CA SER A 814 21.38 -12.33 -29.94
C SER A 814 20.22 -11.36 -29.66
N LYS A 815 20.37 -10.10 -29.22
CA LYS A 815 21.51 -9.23 -28.83
C LYS A 815 20.85 -8.08 -28.00
N SER A 816 21.42 -7.51 -26.93
CA SER A 816 22.48 -6.46 -26.92
C SER A 816 22.19 -5.29 -27.87
N GLY A 817 22.19 -4.01 -27.50
CA GLY A 817 22.42 -3.34 -26.20
C GLY A 817 22.74 -1.84 -26.43
N GLY A 818 22.92 -1.08 -25.35
CA GLY A 818 23.40 0.33 -25.36
C GLY A 818 22.30 1.39 -25.11
N GLY A 819 22.50 2.37 -24.22
CA GLY A 819 23.60 2.56 -23.26
C GLY A 819 23.59 3.94 -22.59
N GLY A 820 24.06 4.00 -21.34
CA GLY A 820 24.43 5.21 -20.58
C GLY A 820 23.30 6.14 -20.11
N ASP A 821 23.44 6.91 -19.02
CA ASP A 821 24.43 6.93 -17.92
C ASP A 821 23.80 7.64 -16.69
N ASP A 822 24.37 7.44 -15.49
CA ASP A 822 24.19 8.20 -14.23
C ASP A 822 22.77 8.43 -13.65
N GLY A 823 22.49 8.35 -12.34
CA GLY A 823 23.35 8.19 -11.17
C GLY A 823 22.95 9.20 -10.07
N GLY A 824 22.39 8.77 -8.93
CA GLY A 824 22.22 9.66 -7.76
C GLY A 824 21.04 9.36 -6.82
N CYS A 825 21.34 9.11 -5.53
CA CYS A 825 20.35 9.07 -4.45
C CYS A 825 20.01 10.48 -3.94
N GLY A 826 18.80 10.69 -3.41
CA GLY A 826 18.44 11.91 -2.68
C GLY A 826 17.09 11.84 -1.96
N CYS A 827 17.10 11.90 -0.63
CA CYS A 827 15.89 12.04 0.21
C CYS A 827 15.64 13.50 0.60
N ARG A 828 14.45 13.74 1.21
CA ARG A 828 14.01 14.95 1.96
C ARG A 828 13.49 16.12 1.13
N THR A 829 12.59 17.01 1.58
CA THR A 829 11.50 17.05 2.62
C THR A 829 10.77 18.40 2.44
N VAL A 830 9.54 18.53 2.99
CA VAL A 830 8.77 19.79 3.24
C VAL A 830 8.48 20.71 2.03
N GLY A 831 7.39 21.49 1.97
CA GLY A 831 6.23 21.63 2.85
C GLY A 831 5.48 22.95 2.57
N SER A 832 4.24 23.09 3.07
CA SER A 832 3.40 24.32 3.03
C SER A 832 2.90 24.77 1.65
N SER A 833 1.79 25.51 1.46
CA SER A 833 0.50 25.75 2.14
C SER A 833 -0.08 27.04 1.51
N GLY A 834 -1.34 27.01 1.07
CA GLY A 834 -2.13 28.21 0.72
C GLY A 834 -1.97 28.76 -0.71
N SER A 835 -2.85 29.64 -1.22
CA SER A 835 -4.19 30.05 -0.72
C SER A 835 -4.90 30.94 -1.78
N ARG A 836 -6.26 30.99 -1.77
CA ARG A 836 -7.14 31.92 -2.54
C ARG A 836 -7.21 31.58 -4.06
N GLY A 837 -8.32 31.65 -4.80
CA GLY A 837 -9.59 32.41 -4.70
C GLY A 837 -9.67 33.39 -5.90
N GLY A 838 -10.77 33.64 -6.61
CA GLY A 838 -12.14 33.12 -6.63
C GLY A 838 -13.01 33.90 -7.65
N ASN A 839 -14.27 33.49 -7.86
CA ASN A 839 -15.37 34.20 -8.58
C ASN A 839 -15.35 34.32 -10.13
N GLY A 840 -16.53 34.19 -10.75
CA GLY A 840 -16.81 34.66 -12.13
C GLY A 840 -17.81 33.84 -12.96
N LEU A 841 -19.13 33.95 -12.69
CA LEU A 841 -20.21 33.43 -13.56
C LEU A 841 -20.58 34.47 -14.65
N PRO A 842 -21.28 34.12 -15.76
CA PRO A 842 -22.76 34.32 -15.77
C PRO A 842 -23.66 33.45 -16.72
N LEU A 843 -24.84 33.08 -16.19
CA LEU A 843 -26.23 33.17 -16.71
C LEU A 843 -26.78 32.47 -18.00
N VAL A 844 -28.11 32.24 -17.91
CA VAL A 844 -29.14 31.85 -18.92
C VAL A 844 -29.12 30.38 -19.38
N GLY A 845 -30.22 29.60 -19.43
CA GLY A 845 -31.63 29.80 -19.00
C GLY A 845 -32.59 28.86 -19.77
N GLY A 846 -33.57 28.23 -19.11
CA GLY A 846 -34.54 27.31 -19.76
C GLY A 846 -35.50 26.61 -18.79
N LEU A 847 -36.77 26.40 -19.16
CA LEU A 847 -37.90 26.09 -18.27
C LEU A 847 -38.88 25.08 -18.94
N LEU A 848 -39.86 24.54 -18.18
CA LEU A 848 -41.01 23.68 -18.59
C LEU A 848 -40.75 22.14 -18.58
N VAL A 849 -41.69 21.22 -18.25
CA VAL A 849 -42.99 21.30 -17.52
C VAL A 849 -43.38 19.92 -16.93
N LEU A 850 -44.36 19.96 -16.01
CA LEU A 850 -45.02 18.87 -15.26
C LEU A 850 -45.45 17.59 -16.03
N GLY A 851 -45.50 16.47 -15.30
CA GLY A 851 -46.23 15.25 -15.66
C GLY A 851 -46.67 14.46 -14.41
N PHE A 852 -47.96 14.53 -14.06
CA PHE A 852 -48.56 13.98 -12.82
C PHE A 852 -49.11 12.55 -13.00
N ALA A 853 -49.58 11.99 -11.87
CA ALA A 853 -50.51 10.84 -11.70
C ALA A 853 -49.84 9.46 -11.46
N TRP A 854 -49.98 8.87 -10.26
CA TRP A 854 -51.11 8.02 -9.78
C TRP A 854 -51.06 6.60 -10.42
N GLN A 855 -51.27 5.47 -9.73
CA GLN A 855 -52.17 5.24 -8.60
C GLN A 855 -52.07 3.78 -8.02
N ARG A 856 -52.00 3.58 -6.68
CA ARG A 856 -52.59 2.44 -5.89
C ARG A 856 -52.14 0.97 -6.24
N ARG A 857 -52.34 -0.09 -5.42
CA ARG A 857 -53.00 -0.36 -4.12
C ARG A 857 -52.55 -1.76 -3.63
N ARG A 858 -52.42 -1.97 -2.30
CA ARG A 858 -52.75 -3.23 -1.54
C ARG A 858 -51.93 -4.51 -1.89
N ARG A 859 -51.80 -5.55 -1.04
CA ARG A 859 -51.99 -5.78 0.42
C ARG A 859 -51.29 -7.12 0.78
N HIS A 860 -50.84 -7.26 2.03
CA HIS A 860 -50.58 -8.52 2.76
C HIS A 860 -49.69 -9.64 2.15
N GLY A 861 -48.65 -10.03 2.91
CA GLY A 861 -48.82 -11.22 3.76
C GLY A 861 -47.75 -12.32 3.70
N ARG A 862 -47.11 -12.56 4.85
CA ARG A 862 -46.47 -13.83 5.30
C ARG A 862 -45.35 -14.42 4.43
N ARG A 863 -44.12 -14.39 4.95
CA ARG A 863 -43.68 -15.41 5.92
C ARG A 863 -42.85 -14.77 7.02
#